data_AF-A0A433VPV9-F1
#
_entry.id   AF-A0A433VPV9-F1
#
_cell.length_a   1.000
_cell.length_b   1.000
_cell.length_c   1.000
_cell.angle_alpha   90.00
_cell.angle_beta   90.00
_cell.angle_gamma   90.00
#
_symmetry.space_group_name_H-M   'P 1'
#
loop_
_entity.id
_entity.type
_entity.pdbx_description
1 polymer ?
#
loop_
_entity_poly.entity_id
_entity_poly.type
_entity_poly.pdbx_seq_one_letter_code
_entity_poly.pdbx_strand_id
1 'polypeptide(L)'
;MLSIESFYKEYPCSYNSPLNCDKPLETIKEVKGAKFCFECGFPTNLPDEVEIKGYRGSYRVTKYLGVRGFGRLYSGVQIRDQQPVLIKEYLLPSRSFNLDETFKRKETFKRIGGVELADGRVQNFRLIQTWEAIAPEQGERCYLITKDIQPSQTLRQYLKQYGAMEPEQVREFLDEVLQTLVFMHSQKLRFPSNQIQRGLEHGNINLDSVLIKVENKQRFVTYLCDIAIWENLFVPPSIAQPAVTTMAQDLEALGLVAFQLWVGKTQSVDPKEDQAWPDTDIHLKKYLYRLLSLDTSYKSAEIARTELLKLPKPDQSGILPSSDLEEHKRFPKFFLNPWFWLLILAFLLIGGAWYYFWHLKKMDDDKFADWQALVPNFSNVNNVPPGKFTYTGEQNGTWTFILTQAPENESRLNDILTKPIQNAFTTFEYQGVVSENIATASQPLKIVLGEVEKQSKDFAMTSLEEKMINLNNKKVAYDGLLVFVAFSKNNSNLPAALGGKISLEQLRKIYTGEYTDWRQVNPNLSSLKIEPFVPTEPEAVQQFKKLVLANNEQYISLFEQKFAQFRENTGTTQIRIRTAIENKKTTGIISFGILSKTWDQCSGYPLAIVDKNDQMIQPLFRRVTRRAINPTDDLCDKANYFDVETFESDGIVKYPLGYAVYVVYPKKSDVQPTGLIFANMLKTRQGQCLLNKVGLVPLQPMPNDINYACESVSKP
;
A
#
# COMPACT_ATOMS: atom_id res chain seq x y z
N MET A 1 -16.82 -18.73 18.94
CA MET A 1 -18.04 -17.98 19.30
C MET A 1 -17.96 -17.69 20.79
N LEU A 2 -17.66 -16.47 21.22
CA LEU A 2 -17.96 -16.09 22.59
C LEU A 2 -19.46 -15.80 22.57
N SER A 3 -20.26 -16.60 23.29
CA SER A 3 -21.52 -16.07 23.82
C SER A 3 -21.22 -14.71 24.42
N ILE A 4 -22.15 -13.76 24.40
CA ILE A 4 -22.04 -12.56 25.24
C ILE A 4 -22.09 -13.07 26.69
N GLU A 5 -20.98 -13.63 27.17
CA GLU A 5 -20.65 -13.71 28.57
C GLU A 5 -20.96 -12.33 29.09
N SER A 6 -21.72 -12.26 30.18
CA SER A 6 -22.11 -11.01 30.81
C SER A 6 -20.91 -10.06 30.88
N PHE A 7 -20.80 -9.15 29.91
CA PHE A 7 -19.82 -8.09 29.95
C PHE A 7 -20.31 -7.15 31.05
N TYR A 8 -19.41 -6.69 31.92
CA TYR A 8 -19.74 -5.89 33.09
C TYR A 8 -20.47 -6.66 34.21
N LYS A 9 -20.00 -7.87 34.57
CA LYS A 9 -20.55 -8.70 35.67
C LYS A 9 -20.59 -7.98 37.02
N GLU A 10 -19.78 -6.93 37.18
CA GLU A 10 -19.73 -6.08 38.38
C GLU A 10 -21.00 -5.23 38.56
N TYR A 11 -21.88 -5.21 37.56
CA TYR A 11 -23.18 -4.56 37.59
C TYR A 11 -24.29 -5.62 37.71
N PRO A 12 -25.02 -5.67 38.85
CA PRO A 12 -26.07 -6.66 39.08
C PRO A 12 -27.33 -6.31 38.27
N CYS A 13 -27.28 -6.55 36.96
CA CYS A 13 -28.38 -6.29 36.05
C CYS A 13 -29.24 -7.54 35.88
N SER A 14 -30.56 -7.42 36.04
CA SER A 14 -31.51 -8.54 35.85
C SER A 14 -31.45 -9.20 34.46
N TYR A 15 -31.00 -8.46 33.44
CA TYR A 15 -30.84 -8.93 32.06
C TYR A 15 -29.46 -9.53 31.75
N ASN A 16 -28.54 -9.58 32.71
CA ASN A 16 -27.14 -10.03 32.56
C ASN A 16 -26.31 -9.33 31.47
N SER A 17 -26.84 -8.29 30.81
CA SER A 17 -26.15 -7.49 29.79
C SER A 17 -26.56 -6.02 29.92
N PRO A 18 -25.91 -5.25 30.82
CA PRO A 18 -26.33 -3.88 31.11
C PRO A 18 -26.09 -2.90 29.94
N LEU A 19 -25.25 -3.27 28.96
CA LEU A 19 -25.04 -2.50 27.75
C LEU A 19 -26.25 -2.55 26.80
N ASN A 20 -26.93 -3.71 26.73
CA ASN A 20 -27.99 -4.03 25.77
C ASN A 20 -29.37 -4.23 26.42
N CYS A 21 -29.57 -3.73 27.64
CA CYS A 21 -30.87 -3.77 28.31
C CYS A 21 -31.59 -2.42 28.22
N ASP A 22 -32.91 -2.44 28.34
CA ASP A 22 -33.76 -1.25 28.21
C ASP A 22 -33.80 -0.38 29.49
N LYS A 23 -33.37 -0.92 30.63
CA LYS A 23 -33.43 -0.25 31.94
C LYS A 23 -32.68 1.10 32.01
N PRO A 24 -31.45 1.23 31.47
CA PRO A 24 -30.79 2.52 31.28
C PRO A 24 -31.63 3.55 30.51
N LEU A 25 -32.41 3.13 29.51
CA LEU A 25 -33.27 4.01 28.71
C LEU A 25 -34.54 4.40 29.48
N GLU A 26 -35.17 3.44 30.16
CA GLU A 26 -36.33 3.67 31.04
C GLU A 26 -35.98 4.67 32.15
N THR A 27 -34.80 4.53 32.76
CA THR A 27 -34.33 5.42 33.84
C THR A 27 -34.29 6.89 33.40
N ILE A 28 -33.88 7.18 32.16
CA ILE A 28 -33.85 8.55 31.63
C ILE A 28 -35.26 9.11 31.42
N LYS A 29 -36.21 8.25 31.01
CA LYS A 29 -37.61 8.62 30.81
C LYS A 29 -38.29 8.95 32.14
N GLU A 30 -37.95 8.21 33.20
CA GLU A 30 -38.46 8.44 34.56
C GLU A 30 -37.81 9.68 35.20
N VAL A 31 -36.49 9.84 35.07
CA VAL A 31 -35.74 10.94 35.68
C VAL A 31 -34.85 11.61 34.64
N LYS A 32 -35.28 12.80 34.19
CA LYS A 32 -34.53 13.62 33.23
C LYS A 32 -33.15 13.95 33.78
N GLY A 33 -32.10 13.54 33.05
CA GLY A 33 -30.71 13.80 33.42
C GLY A 33 -30.07 12.76 34.35
N ALA A 34 -30.75 11.65 34.63
CA ALA A 34 -30.15 10.53 35.35
C ALA A 34 -28.88 10.03 34.64
N LYS A 35 -27.78 9.87 35.39
CA LYS A 35 -26.47 9.44 34.85
C LYS A 35 -26.23 7.93 34.97
N PHE A 36 -26.99 7.26 35.83
CA PHE A 36 -26.84 5.84 36.16
C PHE A 36 -28.21 5.18 36.25
N CYS A 37 -28.31 3.94 35.80
CA CYS A 37 -29.49 3.10 35.94
C CYS A 37 -29.81 2.87 37.41
N PHE A 38 -31.05 3.07 37.84
CA PHE A 38 -31.43 2.89 39.24
C PHE A 38 -31.40 1.43 39.70
N GLU A 39 -31.53 0.48 38.77
CA GLU A 39 -31.53 -0.95 39.10
C GLU A 39 -30.11 -1.46 39.40
N CYS A 40 -29.17 -1.23 38.48
CA CYS A 40 -27.83 -1.84 38.56
C CYS A 40 -26.69 -0.83 38.74
N GLY A 41 -26.93 0.47 38.58
CA GLY A 41 -25.92 1.53 38.64
C GLY A 41 -25.11 1.71 37.35
N PHE A 42 -25.45 1.02 36.26
CA PHE A 42 -24.72 1.12 34.98
C PHE A 42 -24.99 2.47 34.28
N PRO A 43 -24.03 3.05 33.53
CA PRO A 43 -24.26 4.33 32.85
C PRO A 43 -25.50 4.33 31.94
N THR A 44 -26.32 5.37 32.09
CA THR A 44 -27.53 5.59 31.26
C THR A 44 -27.17 5.90 29.80
N ASN A 45 -28.11 5.75 28.88
CA ASN A 45 -27.97 6.24 27.51
C ASN A 45 -27.78 7.77 27.49
N LEU A 46 -27.29 8.29 26.36
CA LEU A 46 -27.30 9.74 26.14
C LEU A 46 -28.74 10.21 25.91
N PRO A 47 -29.18 11.30 26.57
CA PRO A 47 -30.47 11.91 26.26
C PRO A 47 -30.40 12.64 24.92
N ASP A 48 -31.55 12.80 24.27
CA ASP A 48 -31.67 13.61 23.07
C ASP A 48 -31.22 15.06 23.35
N GLU A 49 -30.71 15.72 22.32
CA GLU A 49 -30.16 17.08 22.35
C GLU A 49 -28.87 17.25 23.17
N VAL A 50 -28.28 16.19 23.75
CA VAL A 50 -26.98 16.31 24.41
C VAL A 50 -25.89 16.69 23.42
N GLU A 51 -25.02 17.61 23.83
CA GLU A 51 -23.90 18.08 23.02
C GLU A 51 -22.59 17.41 23.44
N ILE A 52 -21.88 16.86 22.46
CA ILE A 52 -20.56 16.25 22.59
C ILE A 52 -19.55 17.17 21.91
N LYS A 53 -18.58 17.65 22.67
CA LYS A 53 -17.53 18.55 22.16
C LYS A 53 -16.33 17.74 21.66
N GLY A 54 -15.99 17.94 20.40
CA GLY A 54 -14.77 17.42 19.76
C GLY A 54 -13.86 18.54 19.25
N TYR A 55 -12.70 18.17 18.71
CA TYR A 55 -11.75 19.06 18.06
C TYR A 55 -12.24 19.54 16.68
N ARG A 56 -13.08 18.75 15.96
CA ARG A 56 -13.63 19.17 14.66
C ARG A 56 -14.94 19.93 14.77
N GLY A 57 -15.55 19.96 15.95
CA GLY A 57 -16.77 20.71 16.21
C GLY A 57 -17.56 20.13 17.39
N SER A 58 -18.77 20.63 17.57
CA SER A 58 -19.72 20.09 18.54
C SER A 58 -20.79 19.27 17.82
N TYR A 59 -21.16 18.15 18.40
CA TYR A 59 -22.11 17.18 17.86
C TYR A 59 -23.30 17.07 18.77
N ARG A 60 -24.51 17.05 18.19
CA ARG A 60 -25.75 16.89 18.95
C ARG A 60 -26.37 15.54 18.69
N VAL A 61 -26.70 14.82 19.76
CA VAL A 61 -27.45 13.56 19.67
C VAL A 61 -28.90 13.85 19.29
N THR A 62 -29.41 13.10 18.31
CA THR A 62 -30.81 13.22 17.85
C THR A 62 -31.65 12.00 18.21
N LYS A 63 -31.07 10.79 18.20
CA LYS A 63 -31.82 9.56 18.48
C LYS A 63 -30.91 8.40 18.83
N TYR A 64 -31.33 7.56 19.78
CA TYR A 64 -30.74 6.24 20.04
C TYR A 64 -31.12 5.21 18.97
N LEU A 65 -30.15 4.44 18.48
CA LEU A 65 -30.32 3.46 17.39
C LEU A 65 -30.17 2.00 17.86
N GLY A 66 -29.46 1.74 18.96
CA GLY A 66 -29.25 0.40 19.48
C GLY A 66 -27.82 0.15 19.97
N VAL A 67 -27.43 -1.11 20.05
CA VAL A 67 -26.08 -1.55 20.45
C VAL A 67 -25.42 -2.31 19.30
N ARG A 68 -24.13 -2.07 19.07
CA ARG A 68 -23.31 -2.84 18.13
C ARG A 68 -21.89 -2.98 18.66
N GLY A 69 -21.40 -4.22 18.76
CA GLY A 69 -20.13 -4.52 19.43
C GLY A 69 -20.15 -4.04 20.89
N PHE A 70 -19.10 -3.35 21.31
CA PHE A 70 -18.96 -2.79 22.66
C PHE A 70 -19.52 -1.37 22.81
N GLY A 71 -20.30 -0.88 21.84
CA GLY A 71 -20.79 0.49 21.84
C GLY A 71 -22.29 0.66 21.59
N ARG A 72 -22.83 1.76 22.10
CA ARG A 72 -24.18 2.25 21.83
C ARG A 72 -24.15 3.18 20.62
N LEU A 73 -25.11 3.02 19.70
CA LEU A 73 -25.21 3.80 18.49
C LEU A 73 -26.29 4.88 18.63
N TYR A 74 -25.98 6.08 18.15
CA TYR A 74 -26.89 7.21 18.09
C TYR A 74 -26.77 7.90 16.74
N SER A 75 -27.88 8.40 16.19
CA SER A 75 -27.84 9.40 15.14
C SER A 75 -27.57 10.77 15.76
N GLY A 76 -26.88 11.64 15.03
CA GLY A 76 -26.61 12.99 15.46
C GLY A 76 -26.36 13.93 14.28
N VAL A 77 -26.11 15.19 14.60
CA VAL A 77 -25.72 16.23 13.63
C VAL A 77 -24.52 17.02 14.16
N GLN A 78 -23.64 17.45 13.26
CA GLN A 78 -22.64 18.46 13.61
C GLN A 78 -23.32 19.84 13.69
N ILE A 79 -23.20 20.54 14.82
CA ILE A 79 -23.97 21.76 15.09
C ILE A 79 -23.69 22.87 14.06
N ARG A 80 -22.44 22.94 13.58
CA ARG A 80 -21.96 24.01 12.68
C ARG A 80 -22.71 24.07 11.35
N ASP A 81 -22.93 22.93 10.71
CA ASP A 81 -23.45 22.81 9.35
C ASP A 81 -24.62 21.83 9.23
N GLN A 82 -25.09 21.30 10.35
CA GLN A 82 -26.15 20.29 10.44
C GLN A 82 -25.82 18.99 9.69
N GLN A 83 -24.54 18.72 9.42
CA GLN A 83 -24.12 17.51 8.73
C GLN A 83 -24.51 16.27 9.56
N PRO A 84 -25.27 15.30 9.01
CA PRO A 84 -25.60 14.07 9.70
C PRO A 84 -24.37 13.24 10.05
N VAL A 85 -24.36 12.68 11.25
CA VAL A 85 -23.29 11.81 11.78
C VAL A 85 -23.87 10.61 12.53
N LEU A 86 -23.13 9.50 12.52
CA LEU A 86 -23.35 8.41 13.46
C LEU A 86 -22.37 8.57 14.62
N ILE A 87 -22.88 8.43 15.84
CA ILE A 87 -22.13 8.54 17.09
C ILE A 87 -22.12 7.17 17.73
N LYS A 88 -20.95 6.54 17.81
CA LYS A 88 -20.75 5.32 18.59
C LYS A 88 -20.15 5.68 19.94
N GLU A 89 -20.92 5.44 20.99
CA GLU A 89 -20.52 5.62 22.38
C GLU A 89 -19.93 4.34 22.95
N TYR A 90 -18.76 4.45 23.55
CA TYR A 90 -18.15 3.40 24.36
C TYR A 90 -18.08 3.82 25.83
N LEU A 91 -18.19 2.82 26.72
CA LEU A 91 -18.29 3.03 28.15
C LEU A 91 -17.09 2.43 28.89
N LEU A 92 -16.57 3.18 29.86
CA LEU A 92 -15.52 2.77 30.82
C LEU A 92 -16.06 2.91 32.26
N PRO A 93 -17.10 2.13 32.62
CA PRO A 93 -17.75 2.22 33.93
C PRO A 93 -16.78 1.95 35.09
N SER A 94 -16.84 2.78 36.13
CA SER A 94 -15.90 2.73 37.28
C SER A 94 -15.88 1.43 38.08
N ARG A 95 -16.94 0.61 38.06
CA ARG A 95 -16.89 -0.72 38.72
C ARG A 95 -16.12 -1.76 37.91
N SER A 96 -15.95 -1.55 36.61
CA SER A 96 -15.23 -2.46 35.72
C SER A 96 -13.85 -1.91 35.33
N PHE A 97 -13.63 -0.60 35.38
CA PHE A 97 -12.35 0.04 35.06
C PHE A 97 -11.91 0.97 36.18
N ASN A 98 -10.68 0.83 36.63
CA ASN A 98 -10.12 1.78 37.58
C ASN A 98 -9.70 3.09 36.89
N LEU A 99 -9.30 4.10 37.67
CA LEU A 99 -8.96 5.43 37.15
C LEU A 99 -7.75 5.42 36.19
N ASP A 100 -6.69 4.69 36.54
CA ASP A 100 -5.46 4.60 35.72
C ASP A 100 -5.75 3.88 34.39
N GLU A 101 -6.51 2.80 34.45
CA GLU A 101 -7.01 2.07 33.29
C GLU A 101 -7.88 2.92 32.38
N THR A 102 -8.82 3.67 32.97
CA THR A 102 -9.70 4.59 32.24
C THR A 102 -8.88 5.64 31.52
N PHE A 103 -7.91 6.24 32.20
CA PHE A 103 -7.00 7.22 31.61
C PHE A 103 -6.20 6.63 30.44
N LYS A 104 -5.52 5.49 30.64
CA LYS A 104 -4.71 4.81 29.61
C LYS A 104 -5.53 4.41 28.38
N ARG A 105 -6.75 3.91 28.59
CA ARG A 105 -7.66 3.52 27.50
C ARG A 105 -8.16 4.74 26.73
N LYS A 106 -8.51 5.84 27.41
CA LYS A 106 -8.90 7.10 26.75
C LYS A 106 -7.75 7.70 25.93
N GLU A 107 -6.54 7.73 26.46
CA GLU A 107 -5.36 8.21 25.71
C GLU A 107 -5.10 7.33 24.49
N THR A 108 -5.18 6.00 24.66
CA THR A 108 -5.03 5.07 23.55
C THR A 108 -6.14 5.28 22.51
N PHE A 109 -7.41 5.37 22.93
CA PHE A 109 -8.55 5.59 22.05
C PHE A 109 -8.40 6.86 21.21
N LYS A 110 -7.99 8.00 21.81
CA LYS A 110 -7.70 9.22 21.04
C LYS A 110 -6.58 9.01 20.02
N ARG A 111 -5.60 8.19 20.36
CA ARG A 111 -4.41 7.94 19.53
C ARG A 111 -4.72 7.07 18.31
N ILE A 112 -5.59 6.07 18.46
CA ILE A 112 -5.83 5.03 17.43
C ILE A 112 -7.26 5.00 16.88
N GLY A 113 -8.19 5.76 17.48
CA GLY A 113 -9.61 5.77 17.13
C GLY A 113 -9.85 6.44 15.78
N GLY A 114 -10.04 5.61 14.77
CA GLY A 114 -10.10 6.03 13.38
C GLY A 114 -8.82 5.72 12.61
N VAL A 115 -8.97 5.58 11.30
CA VAL A 115 -7.86 5.27 10.41
C VAL A 115 -8.09 5.94 9.07
N GLU A 116 -7.03 6.55 8.54
CA GLU A 116 -7.03 7.17 7.22
C GLU A 116 -5.83 6.66 6.43
N LEU A 117 -5.82 6.87 5.11
CA LEU A 117 -4.62 6.62 4.33
C LEU A 117 -3.51 7.60 4.72
N ALA A 118 -2.29 7.08 4.91
CA ALA A 118 -1.15 7.89 5.27
C ALA A 118 -0.73 8.90 4.19
N ASP A 119 -1.18 8.73 2.95
CA ASP A 119 -0.95 9.68 1.86
C ASP A 119 -2.08 10.71 1.71
N GLY A 120 -3.08 10.70 2.60
CA GLY A 120 -4.18 11.67 2.61
C GLY A 120 -5.19 11.51 1.48
N ARG A 121 -5.10 10.46 0.65
CA ARG A 121 -6.13 10.15 -0.35
C ARG A 121 -7.40 9.69 0.35
N VAL A 122 -8.56 10.17 -0.09
CA VAL A 122 -9.85 9.54 0.20
C VAL A 122 -10.08 8.51 -0.90
N GLN A 123 -9.70 7.25 -0.66
CA GLN A 123 -10.04 6.15 -1.55
C GLN A 123 -11.42 5.60 -1.19
N ASN A 124 -12.15 5.12 -2.20
CA ASN A 124 -13.46 4.48 -2.03
C ASN A 124 -13.29 3.01 -1.58
N PHE A 125 -12.57 2.79 -0.47
CA PHE A 125 -12.50 1.48 0.18
C PHE A 125 -13.65 1.38 1.18
N ARG A 126 -14.29 0.22 1.26
CA ARG A 126 -15.55 0.04 1.97
C ARG A 126 -15.35 -0.16 3.48
N LEU A 127 -14.48 0.64 4.10
CA LEU A 127 -14.33 0.75 5.54
C LEU A 127 -15.06 2.02 6.01
N ILE A 128 -15.89 1.91 7.04
CA ILE A 128 -16.59 3.08 7.58
C ILE A 128 -15.56 4.08 8.11
N GLN A 129 -15.50 5.24 7.45
CA GLN A 129 -14.52 6.28 7.79
C GLN A 129 -14.90 6.97 9.10
N THR A 130 -14.00 6.88 10.06
CA THR A 130 -14.07 7.68 11.29
C THR A 130 -13.68 9.11 10.99
N TRP A 131 -14.53 10.04 11.40
CA TRP A 131 -14.27 11.48 11.33
C TRP A 131 -13.48 11.96 12.54
N GLU A 132 -13.82 11.47 13.74
CA GLU A 132 -13.21 11.90 14.98
C GLU A 132 -13.37 10.85 16.09
N ALA A 133 -12.34 10.70 16.95
CA ALA A 133 -12.41 9.98 18.21
C ALA A 133 -12.29 10.96 19.39
N ILE A 134 -13.30 10.97 20.25
CA ILE A 134 -13.45 11.91 21.37
C ILE A 134 -13.37 11.13 22.68
N ALA A 135 -12.48 11.54 23.58
CA ALA A 135 -12.46 11.05 24.96
C ALA A 135 -12.34 12.25 25.91
N PRO A 136 -13.45 12.74 26.48
CA PRO A 136 -13.40 13.84 27.45
C PRO A 136 -12.52 13.50 28.65
N GLU A 137 -11.79 14.48 29.18
CA GLU A 137 -10.91 14.28 30.35
C GLU A 137 -11.69 13.73 31.56
N GLN A 138 -12.87 14.31 31.82
CA GLN A 138 -13.76 13.90 32.89
C GLN A 138 -14.83 12.92 32.39
N GLY A 139 -15.20 11.95 33.23
CA GLY A 139 -16.28 10.99 32.98
C GLY A 139 -15.82 9.63 32.46
N GLU A 140 -16.76 8.79 32.06
CA GLU A 140 -16.55 7.35 31.77
C GLU A 140 -16.89 6.99 30.31
N ARG A 141 -16.85 7.96 29.38
CA ARG A 141 -17.35 7.81 28.02
C ARG A 141 -16.30 8.17 26.97
N CYS A 142 -16.33 7.47 25.85
CA CYS A 142 -15.59 7.76 24.62
C CYS A 142 -16.56 7.74 23.44
N TYR A 143 -16.29 8.51 22.40
CA TYR A 143 -17.17 8.62 21.23
C TYR A 143 -16.37 8.49 19.94
N LEU A 144 -16.85 7.65 19.03
CA LEU A 144 -16.37 7.58 17.65
C LEU A 144 -17.42 8.20 16.74
N ILE A 145 -17.05 9.24 16.02
CA ILE A 145 -17.92 9.97 15.09
C ILE A 145 -17.61 9.51 13.68
N THR A 146 -18.61 9.11 12.90
CA THR A 146 -18.45 8.77 11.48
C THR A 146 -19.29 9.69 10.60
N LYS A 147 -18.77 10.02 9.41
CA LYS A 147 -19.51 10.77 8.40
C LYS A 147 -20.54 9.87 7.73
N ASP A 148 -21.67 10.48 7.37
CA ASP A 148 -22.72 9.91 6.55
C ASP A 148 -23.57 8.84 7.28
N ILE A 149 -24.89 8.98 7.10
CA ILE A 149 -25.88 8.05 7.65
C ILE A 149 -26.56 7.43 6.46
N GLN A 150 -26.06 6.28 6.03
CA GLN A 150 -26.91 5.32 5.32
C GLN A 150 -27.34 4.30 6.37
N PRO A 151 -28.64 4.05 6.56
CA PRO A 151 -29.07 2.91 7.37
C PRO A 151 -28.64 1.64 6.65
N SER A 152 -27.43 1.16 6.97
CA SER A 152 -26.95 -0.15 6.59
C SER A 152 -27.23 -1.10 7.75
N GLN A 153 -27.85 -2.22 7.43
CA GLN A 153 -28.12 -3.28 8.39
C GLN A 153 -26.88 -4.17 8.52
N THR A 154 -26.71 -4.85 9.65
CA THR A 154 -25.65 -5.85 9.79
C THR A 154 -25.96 -7.09 8.95
N LEU A 155 -24.95 -7.88 8.59
CA LEU A 155 -25.19 -9.17 7.92
C LEU A 155 -26.08 -10.10 8.75
N ARG A 156 -26.03 -10.03 10.09
CA ARG A 156 -26.93 -10.78 10.96
C ARG A 156 -28.38 -10.36 10.75
N GLN A 157 -28.66 -9.06 10.66
CA GLN A 157 -30.00 -8.55 10.38
C GLN A 157 -30.45 -8.95 8.98
N TYR A 158 -29.55 -8.85 7.99
CA TYR A 158 -29.81 -9.33 6.63
C TYR A 158 -30.17 -10.82 6.60
N LEU A 159 -29.38 -11.69 7.21
CA LEU A 159 -29.64 -13.14 7.23
C LEU A 159 -30.98 -13.47 7.91
N LYS A 160 -31.33 -12.76 8.99
CA LYS A 160 -32.63 -12.92 9.64
C LYS A 160 -33.80 -12.52 8.73
N GLN A 161 -33.61 -11.52 7.87
CA GLN A 161 -34.66 -11.00 7.00
C GLN A 161 -34.77 -11.76 5.66
N TYR A 162 -33.64 -12.13 5.06
CA TYR A 162 -33.56 -12.64 3.69
C TYR A 162 -33.15 -14.11 3.60
N GLY A 163 -32.61 -14.69 4.68
CA GLY A 163 -32.11 -16.07 4.68
C GLY A 163 -30.77 -16.22 3.97
N ALA A 164 -30.53 -17.41 3.41
CA ALA A 164 -29.29 -17.77 2.72
C ALA A 164 -29.05 -16.92 1.47
N MET A 165 -27.77 -16.70 1.15
CA MET A 165 -27.32 -16.12 -0.12
C MET A 165 -27.05 -17.21 -1.16
N GLU A 166 -27.37 -16.92 -2.41
CA GLU A 166 -26.98 -17.75 -3.55
C GLU A 166 -25.45 -17.72 -3.76
N PRO A 167 -24.84 -18.76 -4.38
CA PRO A 167 -23.39 -18.82 -4.59
C PRO A 167 -22.79 -17.57 -5.26
N GLU A 168 -23.50 -17.00 -6.25
CA GLU A 168 -23.08 -15.77 -6.92
C GLU A 168 -23.02 -14.58 -5.95
N GLN A 169 -24.01 -14.45 -5.06
CA GLN A 169 -24.05 -13.39 -4.05
C GLN A 169 -22.94 -13.58 -3.01
N VAL A 170 -22.64 -14.82 -2.62
CA VAL A 170 -21.52 -15.12 -1.72
C VAL A 170 -20.17 -14.75 -2.37
N ARG A 171 -20.01 -15.04 -3.66
CA ARG A 171 -18.80 -14.64 -4.42
C ARG A 171 -18.67 -13.12 -4.54
N GLU A 172 -19.76 -12.40 -4.81
CA GLU A 172 -19.77 -10.93 -4.84
C GLU A 172 -19.42 -10.34 -3.47
N PHE A 173 -20.04 -10.87 -2.41
CA PHE A 173 -19.72 -10.52 -1.02
C PHE A 173 -18.23 -10.71 -0.70
N LEU A 174 -17.68 -11.87 -1.04
CA LEU A 174 -16.27 -12.17 -0.84
C LEU A 174 -15.37 -11.20 -1.62
N ASP A 175 -15.70 -10.86 -2.87
CA ASP A 175 -14.89 -9.95 -3.67
C ASP A 175 -14.83 -8.54 -3.06
N GLU A 176 -15.97 -8.02 -2.60
CA GLU A 176 -16.04 -6.70 -1.98
C GLU A 176 -15.28 -6.62 -0.64
N VAL A 177 -15.44 -7.64 0.21
CA VAL A 177 -14.77 -7.69 1.52
C VAL A 177 -13.27 -7.96 1.33
N LEU A 178 -12.88 -8.90 0.48
CA LEU A 178 -11.47 -9.15 0.18
C LEU A 178 -10.79 -7.93 -0.45
N GLN A 179 -11.48 -7.16 -1.29
CA GLN A 179 -10.93 -5.89 -1.80
C GLN A 179 -10.61 -4.94 -0.64
N THR A 180 -11.48 -4.85 0.35
CA THR A 180 -11.28 -4.02 1.54
C THR A 180 -10.16 -4.57 2.43
N LEU A 181 -10.03 -5.90 2.57
CA LEU A 181 -8.94 -6.52 3.32
C LEU A 181 -7.59 -6.40 2.62
N VAL A 182 -7.53 -6.54 1.29
CA VAL A 182 -6.30 -6.26 0.51
C VAL A 182 -5.81 -4.85 0.82
N PHE A 183 -6.73 -3.89 0.85
CA PHE A 183 -6.42 -2.53 1.23
C PHE A 183 -5.89 -2.45 2.68
N MET A 184 -6.67 -2.97 3.64
CA MET A 184 -6.30 -2.88 5.06
C MET A 184 -4.97 -3.56 5.35
N HIS A 185 -4.72 -4.75 4.78
CA HIS A 185 -3.52 -5.56 5.03
C HIS A 185 -2.26 -5.05 4.33
N SER A 186 -2.37 -4.27 3.24
CA SER A 186 -1.21 -3.87 2.43
C SER A 186 -0.84 -2.39 2.51
N GLN A 187 -1.81 -1.50 2.74
CA GLN A 187 -1.62 -0.06 2.60
C GLN A 187 -0.99 0.58 3.84
N LYS A 188 -0.39 1.75 3.65
CA LYS A 188 0.07 2.61 4.76
C LYS A 188 -1.10 3.38 5.32
N LEU A 189 -1.46 3.08 6.55
CA LEU A 189 -2.56 3.66 7.28
C LEU A 189 -2.02 4.60 8.36
N ARG A 190 -2.68 5.75 8.53
CA ARG A 190 -2.36 6.76 9.52
C ARG A 190 -3.45 6.78 10.57
N PHE A 191 -3.05 6.68 11.82
CA PHE A 191 -3.91 6.91 12.98
C PHE A 191 -3.99 8.41 13.32
N PRO A 192 -5.00 8.87 14.09
CA PRO A 192 -5.12 10.26 14.53
C PRO A 192 -3.88 10.84 15.21
N SER A 193 -3.07 9.98 15.83
CA SER A 193 -1.77 10.31 16.41
C SER A 193 -0.68 10.69 15.41
N ASN A 194 -0.97 10.61 14.11
CA ASN A 194 -0.04 10.66 12.99
C ASN A 194 0.93 9.46 12.92
N GLN A 195 0.76 8.45 13.77
CA GLN A 195 1.47 7.18 13.63
C GLN A 195 1.04 6.51 12.32
N ILE A 196 2.03 6.13 11.52
CA ILE A 196 1.80 5.40 10.26
C ILE A 196 2.17 3.94 10.48
N GLN A 197 1.27 3.04 10.08
CA GLN A 197 1.47 1.60 10.09
C GLN A 197 1.13 1.05 8.71
N ARG A 198 2.00 0.21 8.15
CA ARG A 198 1.66 -0.56 6.95
C ARG A 198 0.92 -1.83 7.36
N GLY A 199 -0.25 -2.02 6.79
CA GLY A 199 -1.10 -3.14 7.12
C GLY A 199 -1.79 -2.94 8.47
N LEU A 200 -3.07 -3.26 8.53
CA LEU A 200 -3.88 -3.31 9.73
C LEU A 200 -4.86 -4.46 9.57
N GLU A 201 -4.80 -5.42 10.48
CA GLU A 201 -5.84 -6.43 10.63
C GLU A 201 -7.18 -5.76 10.99
N HIS A 202 -8.28 -6.30 10.46
CA HIS A 202 -9.60 -5.93 10.94
C HIS A 202 -9.82 -6.50 12.35
N GLY A 203 -9.41 -7.76 12.56
CA GLY A 203 -9.39 -8.46 13.84
C GLY A 203 -10.77 -8.80 14.44
N ASN A 204 -11.84 -8.25 13.88
CA ASN A 204 -13.21 -8.41 14.39
C ASN A 204 -14.22 -8.73 13.28
N ILE A 205 -13.85 -9.49 12.24
CA ILE A 205 -14.79 -9.81 11.14
C ILE A 205 -15.85 -10.81 11.64
N ASN A 206 -17.13 -10.41 11.58
CA ASN A 206 -18.27 -11.25 11.94
C ASN A 206 -19.57 -10.67 11.35
N LEU A 207 -20.70 -11.34 11.58
CA LEU A 207 -22.01 -10.92 11.04
C LEU A 207 -22.51 -9.55 11.56
N ASP A 208 -21.92 -9.02 12.63
CA ASP A 208 -22.33 -7.76 13.27
C ASP A 208 -21.39 -6.59 12.93
N SER A 209 -20.13 -6.86 12.59
CA SER A 209 -19.13 -5.87 12.17
C SER A 209 -19.05 -5.65 10.65
N VAL A 210 -19.76 -6.47 9.88
CA VAL A 210 -19.94 -6.29 8.44
C VAL A 210 -21.37 -5.79 8.18
N LEU A 211 -21.45 -4.64 7.51
CA LEU A 211 -22.70 -3.98 7.16
C LEU A 211 -23.02 -4.23 5.69
N ILE A 212 -24.31 -4.27 5.36
CA ILE A 212 -24.77 -4.45 3.99
C ILE A 212 -25.85 -3.42 3.67
N LYS A 213 -25.70 -2.78 2.51
CA LYS A 213 -26.70 -1.90 1.92
C LYS A 213 -27.24 -2.57 0.66
N VAL A 214 -28.50 -2.98 0.71
CA VAL A 214 -29.19 -3.59 -0.43
C VAL A 214 -29.74 -2.48 -1.31
N GLU A 215 -29.27 -2.38 -2.56
CA GLU A 215 -29.77 -1.39 -3.53
C GLU A 215 -31.01 -1.92 -4.24
N ASN A 216 -31.01 -3.21 -4.57
CA ASN A 216 -32.15 -3.96 -5.10
C ASN A 216 -31.93 -5.47 -4.87
N LYS A 217 -32.85 -6.33 -5.34
CA LYS A 217 -32.77 -7.79 -5.12
C LYS A 217 -31.49 -8.46 -5.65
N GLN A 218 -30.76 -7.82 -6.56
CA GLN A 218 -29.58 -8.39 -7.23
C GLN A 218 -28.28 -7.67 -6.91
N ARG A 219 -28.32 -6.53 -6.19
CA ARG A 219 -27.14 -5.70 -5.98
C ARG A 219 -27.10 -5.17 -4.55
N PHE A 220 -25.96 -5.34 -3.91
CA PHE A 220 -25.69 -4.83 -2.59
C PHE A 220 -24.27 -4.24 -2.53
N VAL A 221 -24.01 -3.48 -1.46
CA VAL A 221 -22.67 -2.99 -1.13
C VAL A 221 -22.39 -3.30 0.34
N THR A 222 -21.22 -3.86 0.61
CA THR A 222 -20.76 -4.26 1.94
C THR A 222 -19.86 -3.21 2.55
N TYR A 223 -19.84 -3.07 3.88
CA TYR A 223 -18.91 -2.18 4.57
C TYR A 223 -18.34 -2.85 5.81
N LEU A 224 -17.06 -2.65 6.08
CA LEU A 224 -16.41 -3.07 7.33
C LEU A 224 -16.48 -1.96 8.37
N CYS A 225 -16.67 -2.32 9.63
CA CYS A 225 -16.66 -1.41 10.76
C CYS A 225 -16.23 -2.11 12.05
N ASP A 226 -16.13 -1.37 13.15
CA ASP A 226 -15.87 -1.93 14.48
C ASP A 226 -14.58 -2.77 14.56
N ILE A 227 -13.46 -2.19 14.06
CA ILE A 227 -12.13 -2.83 14.06
C ILE A 227 -11.72 -3.21 15.49
N ALA A 228 -11.10 -4.38 15.64
CA ALA A 228 -10.71 -4.94 16.94
C ALA A 228 -9.86 -3.99 17.78
N ILE A 229 -8.92 -3.26 17.16
CA ILE A 229 -8.04 -2.34 17.87
C ILE A 229 -8.80 -1.21 18.56
N TRP A 230 -10.02 -0.88 18.10
CA TRP A 230 -10.91 0.09 18.75
C TRP A 230 -11.80 -0.58 19.79
N GLU A 231 -12.47 -1.67 19.40
CA GLU A 231 -13.44 -2.39 20.25
C GLU A 231 -12.78 -2.96 21.51
N ASN A 232 -11.59 -3.56 21.38
CA ASN A 232 -10.92 -4.28 22.46
C ASN A 232 -10.49 -3.37 23.62
N LEU A 233 -10.40 -2.06 23.41
CA LEU A 233 -10.11 -1.10 24.48
C LEU A 233 -11.20 -1.10 25.56
N PHE A 234 -12.43 -1.50 25.22
CA PHE A 234 -13.60 -1.45 26.08
C PHE A 234 -14.00 -2.82 26.64
N VAL A 235 -13.17 -3.84 26.44
CA VAL A 235 -13.30 -5.13 27.12
C VAL A 235 -12.86 -4.94 28.59
N PRO A 236 -13.74 -5.25 29.57
CA PRO A 236 -13.39 -5.19 30.98
C PRO A 236 -12.11 -6.00 31.30
N PRO A 237 -11.21 -5.50 32.15
CA PRO A 237 -10.01 -6.21 32.60
C PRO A 237 -10.33 -7.54 33.31
N SER A 238 -11.53 -7.66 33.90
CA SER A 238 -12.01 -8.89 34.54
C SER A 238 -12.26 -10.03 33.54
N ILE A 239 -12.26 -9.74 32.24
CA ILE A 239 -12.40 -10.71 31.15
C ILE A 239 -11.06 -10.87 30.46
N ALA A 240 -10.75 -12.10 30.05
CA ALA A 240 -9.55 -12.40 29.28
C ALA A 240 -9.48 -11.49 28.05
N GLN A 241 -8.41 -10.72 27.95
CA GLN A 241 -8.23 -9.79 26.83
C GLN A 241 -8.05 -10.58 25.54
N PRO A 242 -8.74 -10.20 24.44
CA PRO A 242 -8.58 -10.88 23.16
C PRO A 242 -7.12 -10.88 22.71
N ALA A 243 -6.64 -12.02 22.21
CA ALA A 243 -5.32 -12.10 21.61
C ALA A 243 -5.25 -11.21 20.36
N VAL A 244 -4.06 -10.68 20.08
CA VAL A 244 -3.81 -9.92 18.85
C VAL A 244 -4.09 -10.84 17.65
N THR A 245 -4.98 -10.39 16.78
CA THR A 245 -5.41 -11.14 15.60
C THR A 245 -4.42 -10.94 14.46
N THR A 246 -4.23 -11.97 13.63
CA THR A 246 -3.38 -11.92 12.45
C THR A 246 -4.20 -11.69 11.19
N MET A 247 -3.57 -11.22 10.12
CA MET A 247 -4.21 -11.09 8.80
C MET A 247 -4.75 -12.43 8.27
N ALA A 248 -4.12 -13.56 8.62
CA ALA A 248 -4.62 -14.89 8.26
C ALA A 248 -5.94 -15.22 8.97
N GLN A 249 -6.07 -14.81 10.23
CA GLN A 249 -7.31 -14.98 10.99
C GLN A 249 -8.45 -14.10 10.48
N ASP A 250 -8.17 -12.94 9.86
CA ASP A 250 -9.20 -12.18 9.13
C ASP A 250 -9.77 -13.00 7.95
N LEU A 251 -8.93 -13.75 7.24
CA LEU A 251 -9.37 -14.60 6.13
C LEU A 251 -10.20 -15.79 6.62
N GLU A 252 -9.81 -16.39 7.73
CA GLU A 252 -10.57 -17.45 8.39
C GLU A 252 -11.94 -16.96 8.87
N ALA A 253 -11.98 -15.80 9.54
CA ALA A 253 -13.22 -15.17 9.97
C ALA A 253 -14.13 -14.79 8.80
N LEU A 254 -13.55 -14.31 7.69
CA LEU A 254 -14.28 -14.06 6.45
C LEU A 254 -14.85 -15.35 5.84
N GLY A 255 -14.06 -16.43 5.82
CA GLY A 255 -14.51 -17.74 5.38
C GLY A 255 -15.72 -18.22 6.19
N LEU A 256 -15.71 -18.01 7.51
CA LEU A 256 -16.81 -18.36 8.40
C LEU A 256 -18.06 -17.52 8.13
N VAL A 257 -17.90 -16.21 7.95
CA VAL A 257 -19.01 -15.32 7.58
C VAL A 257 -19.61 -15.73 6.24
N ALA A 258 -18.78 -16.00 5.22
CA ALA A 258 -19.25 -16.43 3.91
C ALA A 258 -19.98 -17.78 3.96
N PHE A 259 -19.48 -18.74 4.76
CA PHE A 259 -20.17 -20.00 5.03
C PHE A 259 -21.55 -19.76 5.69
N GLN A 260 -21.63 -18.90 6.70
CA GLN A 260 -22.89 -18.56 7.36
C GLN A 260 -23.89 -17.88 6.42
N LEU A 261 -23.42 -17.00 5.53
CA LEU A 261 -24.22 -16.40 4.48
C LEU A 261 -24.76 -17.45 3.51
N TRP A 262 -23.94 -18.40 3.11
CA TRP A 262 -24.33 -19.43 2.16
C TRP A 262 -25.32 -20.45 2.74
N VAL A 263 -25.14 -20.83 4.01
CA VAL A 263 -26.05 -21.76 4.71
C VAL A 263 -27.31 -21.04 5.22
N GLY A 264 -27.29 -19.71 5.33
CA GLY A 264 -28.40 -18.92 5.86
C GLY A 264 -28.60 -19.05 7.36
N LYS A 265 -27.56 -19.40 8.12
CA LYS A 265 -27.65 -19.63 9.58
C LYS A 265 -26.77 -18.64 10.34
N THR A 266 -27.36 -18.01 11.36
CA THR A 266 -26.65 -17.06 12.24
C THR A 266 -26.01 -17.71 13.47
N GLN A 267 -26.24 -19.01 13.68
CA GLN A 267 -25.71 -19.80 14.81
C GLN A 267 -24.39 -20.49 14.42
N SER A 268 -23.63 -20.97 15.40
CA SER A 268 -22.34 -21.66 15.17
C SER A 268 -22.59 -23.04 14.58
N VAL A 269 -22.68 -23.11 13.26
CA VAL A 269 -22.59 -24.36 12.51
C VAL A 269 -21.11 -24.62 12.29
N ASP A 270 -20.64 -25.83 12.61
CA ASP A 270 -19.24 -26.20 12.40
C ASP A 270 -19.00 -26.42 10.90
N PRO A 271 -18.15 -25.62 10.23
CA PRO A 271 -17.85 -25.82 8.82
C PRO A 271 -17.10 -27.13 8.53
N LYS A 272 -16.65 -27.87 9.54
CA LYS A 272 -16.07 -29.22 9.37
C LYS A 272 -17.11 -30.31 9.11
N GLU A 273 -18.37 -30.05 9.41
CA GLU A 273 -19.46 -30.99 9.16
C GLU A 273 -19.88 -30.91 7.67
N ASP A 274 -19.45 -31.89 6.87
CA ASP A 274 -19.68 -31.87 5.41
C ASP A 274 -21.17 -31.79 5.03
N GLN A 275 -22.06 -32.36 5.86
CA GLN A 275 -23.52 -32.33 5.71
C GLN A 275 -24.14 -30.93 5.89
N ALA A 276 -23.38 -29.97 6.44
CA ALA A 276 -23.85 -28.61 6.65
C ALA A 276 -23.70 -27.71 5.41
N TRP A 277 -22.97 -28.16 4.39
CA TRP A 277 -22.66 -27.39 3.19
C TRP A 277 -23.73 -27.55 2.10
N PRO A 278 -24.11 -26.47 1.40
CA PRO A 278 -24.91 -26.58 0.18
C PRO A 278 -24.08 -27.20 -0.95
N ASP A 279 -24.70 -28.06 -1.76
CA ASP A 279 -24.05 -28.72 -2.91
C ASP A 279 -24.19 -27.92 -4.22
N THR A 280 -24.55 -26.63 -4.13
CA THR A 280 -24.85 -25.79 -5.30
C THR A 280 -23.62 -25.22 -6.01
N ASP A 281 -22.42 -25.29 -5.41
CA ASP A 281 -21.18 -24.79 -6.02
C ASP A 281 -19.91 -25.43 -5.43
N ILE A 282 -19.44 -26.52 -6.02
CA ILE A 282 -18.26 -27.26 -5.54
C ILE A 282 -16.97 -26.41 -5.57
N HIS A 283 -16.87 -25.44 -6.48
CA HIS A 283 -15.70 -24.58 -6.60
C HIS A 283 -15.64 -23.56 -5.47
N LEU A 284 -16.79 -22.96 -5.13
CA LEU A 284 -16.92 -22.08 -3.98
C LEU A 284 -16.67 -22.82 -2.66
N LYS A 285 -17.17 -24.06 -2.52
CA LYS A 285 -16.90 -24.91 -1.34
C LYS A 285 -15.40 -25.13 -1.14
N LYS A 286 -14.68 -25.57 -2.17
CA LYS A 286 -13.20 -25.75 -2.12
C LYS A 286 -12.47 -24.44 -1.82
N TYR A 287 -12.95 -23.33 -2.38
CA TYR A 287 -12.39 -22.01 -2.12
C TYR A 287 -12.54 -21.61 -0.63
N LEU A 288 -13.73 -21.82 -0.06
CA LEU A 288 -14.02 -21.52 1.35
C LEU A 288 -13.26 -22.43 2.31
N TYR A 289 -12.99 -23.69 1.95
CA TYR A 289 -12.16 -24.58 2.78
C TYR A 289 -10.76 -24.01 3.01
N ARG A 290 -10.18 -23.38 1.98
CA ARG A 290 -8.88 -22.71 2.09
C ARG A 290 -8.94 -21.41 2.89
N LEU A 291 -10.03 -20.64 2.79
CA LEU A 291 -10.21 -19.47 3.68
C LEU A 291 -10.33 -19.91 5.14
N LEU A 292 -11.09 -20.97 5.41
CA LEU A 292 -11.32 -21.55 6.73
C LEU A 292 -10.14 -22.35 7.30
N SER A 293 -9.00 -22.42 6.58
CA SER A 293 -7.84 -23.25 6.96
C SER A 293 -8.18 -24.74 7.18
N LEU A 294 -9.21 -25.24 6.49
CA LEU A 294 -9.53 -26.67 6.40
C LEU A 294 -8.71 -27.38 5.31
N ASP A 295 -8.08 -26.59 4.43
CA ASP A 295 -7.08 -26.99 3.44
C ASP A 295 -5.93 -25.95 3.47
N THR A 296 -5.04 -25.98 2.48
CA THR A 296 -3.89 -25.07 2.35
C THR A 296 -4.35 -23.61 2.31
N SER A 297 -4.17 -22.92 3.43
CA SER A 297 -4.63 -21.56 3.64
C SER A 297 -4.00 -20.55 2.68
N TYR A 298 -4.75 -19.49 2.37
CA TYR A 298 -4.22 -18.38 1.61
C TYR A 298 -3.20 -17.59 2.44
N LYS A 299 -2.09 -17.19 1.80
CA LYS A 299 -1.05 -16.37 2.48
C LYS A 299 -1.46 -14.90 2.64
N SER A 300 -2.41 -14.41 1.84
CA SER A 300 -2.88 -13.02 1.89
C SER A 300 -4.27 -12.85 1.27
N ALA A 301 -4.96 -11.77 1.64
CA ALA A 301 -6.23 -11.36 1.03
C ALA A 301 -6.11 -11.15 -0.49
N GLU A 302 -4.93 -10.75 -0.98
CA GLU A 302 -4.68 -10.51 -2.40
C GLU A 302 -4.69 -11.81 -3.22
N ILE A 303 -4.05 -12.85 -2.70
CA ILE A 303 -4.06 -14.18 -3.33
C ILE A 303 -5.47 -14.75 -3.26
N ALA A 304 -6.12 -14.68 -2.10
CA ALA A 304 -7.50 -15.13 -1.93
C ALA A 304 -8.44 -14.47 -2.95
N ARG A 305 -8.37 -13.13 -3.12
CA ARG A 305 -9.20 -12.40 -4.08
C ARG A 305 -8.90 -12.80 -5.52
N THR A 306 -7.62 -12.91 -5.87
CA THR A 306 -7.20 -13.29 -7.22
C THR A 306 -7.70 -14.68 -7.61
N GLU A 307 -7.72 -15.62 -6.66
CA GLU A 307 -8.24 -16.97 -6.89
C GLU A 307 -9.77 -17.01 -6.96
N LEU A 308 -10.47 -16.20 -6.16
CA LEU A 308 -11.92 -16.06 -6.22
C LEU A 308 -12.38 -15.65 -7.63
N LEU A 309 -11.71 -14.66 -8.22
CA LEU A 309 -12.02 -14.13 -9.55
C LEU A 309 -11.76 -15.14 -10.69
N LYS A 310 -11.04 -16.22 -10.41
CA LYS A 310 -10.75 -17.31 -11.37
C LYS A 310 -11.74 -18.48 -11.25
N LEU A 311 -12.62 -18.49 -10.25
CA LEU A 311 -13.57 -19.59 -10.08
C LEU A 311 -14.51 -19.67 -11.30
N PRO A 312 -14.76 -20.88 -11.84
CA PRO A 312 -15.76 -21.09 -12.89
C PRO A 312 -17.13 -20.57 -12.44
N LYS A 313 -17.96 -20.09 -13.37
CA LYS A 313 -19.33 -19.63 -13.06
C LYS A 313 -20.15 -20.77 -12.44
N PRO A 314 -21.06 -20.47 -11.49
CA PRO A 314 -22.03 -21.45 -11.01
C PRO A 314 -22.85 -21.96 -12.21
N ASP A 315 -22.83 -23.27 -12.44
CA ASP A 315 -23.50 -24.03 -13.50
C ASP A 315 -23.05 -23.87 -14.98
N GLN A 316 -22.01 -24.64 -15.31
CA GLN A 316 -21.99 -25.54 -16.49
C GLN A 316 -21.58 -26.98 -16.12
N SER A 317 -21.80 -27.41 -14.87
CA SER A 317 -21.40 -28.76 -14.45
C SER A 317 -22.35 -29.35 -13.40
N GLY A 318 -23.65 -29.28 -13.66
CA GLY A 318 -24.56 -30.30 -13.17
C GLY A 318 -24.46 -31.52 -14.09
N ILE A 319 -24.27 -32.70 -13.50
CA ILE A 319 -24.07 -34.04 -14.12
C ILE A 319 -22.59 -34.42 -14.30
N LEU A 320 -21.97 -34.90 -13.21
CA LEU A 320 -21.11 -36.08 -13.31
C LEU A 320 -22.05 -37.30 -13.40
N PRO A 321 -21.90 -38.21 -14.39
CA PRO A 321 -22.62 -39.46 -14.38
C PRO A 321 -22.15 -40.29 -13.19
N SER A 322 -23.10 -40.83 -12.44
CA SER A 322 -22.90 -42.01 -11.62
C SER A 322 -22.28 -43.11 -12.47
N SER A 323 -20.98 -43.38 -12.31
CA SER A 323 -20.43 -44.64 -12.79
C SER A 323 -20.82 -45.70 -11.77
N ASP A 324 -21.93 -46.36 -12.09
CA ASP A 324 -22.32 -47.64 -11.55
C ASP A 324 -21.16 -48.63 -11.56
N LEU A 325 -21.19 -49.49 -10.55
CA LEU A 325 -20.54 -50.78 -10.54
C LEU A 325 -20.72 -51.48 -11.90
N GLU A 326 -19.63 -51.71 -12.62
CA GLU A 326 -19.58 -52.78 -13.60
C GLU A 326 -18.47 -53.78 -13.30
N GLU A 327 -18.97 -55.00 -13.13
CA GLU A 327 -18.28 -56.24 -12.95
C GLU A 327 -17.73 -56.76 -14.29
N HIS A 328 -16.62 -57.50 -14.20
CA HIS A 328 -16.04 -58.41 -15.21
C HIS A 328 -15.21 -57.83 -16.37
N LYS A 329 -13.91 -58.19 -16.39
CA LYS A 329 -13.41 -59.38 -17.13
C LYS A 329 -11.92 -59.66 -16.85
N ARG A 330 -11.64 -60.93 -16.52
CA ARG A 330 -10.30 -61.52 -16.37
C ARG A 330 -9.63 -61.68 -17.74
N PHE A 331 -8.36 -61.30 -17.86
CA PHE A 331 -7.42 -61.80 -18.90
C PHE A 331 -5.96 -61.66 -18.40
N PRO A 332 -4.99 -62.42 -18.96
CA PRO A 332 -4.31 -63.52 -18.27
C PRO A 332 -2.96 -63.14 -17.64
N LYS A 333 -2.55 -63.94 -16.64
CA LYS A 333 -1.27 -63.83 -15.95
C LYS A 333 -0.11 -64.20 -16.88
N PHE A 334 0.63 -63.19 -17.36
CA PHE A 334 2.02 -63.39 -17.76
C PHE A 334 2.91 -63.25 -16.51
N PHE A 335 3.56 -64.35 -16.13
CA PHE A 335 4.57 -64.37 -15.08
C PHE A 335 5.78 -63.55 -15.52
N LEU A 336 5.88 -62.31 -15.03
CA LEU A 336 7.11 -61.54 -15.02
C LEU A 336 7.51 -61.30 -13.56
N ASN A 337 8.72 -61.74 -13.24
CA ASN A 337 9.32 -61.83 -11.92
C ASN A 337 9.22 -60.48 -11.17
N PRO A 338 8.68 -60.39 -9.95
CA PRO A 338 8.43 -59.12 -9.23
C PRO A 338 9.70 -58.29 -8.97
N TRP A 339 10.88 -58.93 -9.02
CA TRP A 339 12.17 -58.24 -8.89
C TRP A 339 12.50 -57.31 -10.05
N PHE A 340 12.04 -57.60 -11.28
CA PHE A 340 12.34 -56.76 -12.45
C PHE A 340 11.55 -55.44 -12.40
N TRP A 341 10.32 -55.48 -11.90
CA TRP A 341 9.49 -54.28 -11.68
C TRP A 341 10.02 -53.41 -10.54
N LEU A 342 10.56 -54.00 -9.47
CA LEU A 342 11.20 -53.24 -8.40
C LEU A 342 12.47 -52.52 -8.87
N LEU A 343 13.25 -53.14 -9.76
CA LEU A 343 14.44 -52.52 -10.34
C LEU A 343 14.10 -51.36 -11.28
N ILE A 344 13.07 -51.49 -12.12
CA ILE A 344 12.59 -50.41 -12.99
C ILE A 344 12.01 -49.26 -12.14
N LEU A 345 11.25 -49.57 -11.09
CA LEU A 345 10.71 -48.56 -10.18
C LEU A 345 11.83 -47.83 -9.43
N ALA A 346 12.87 -48.54 -8.99
CA ALA A 346 14.04 -47.94 -8.36
C ALA A 346 14.82 -47.05 -9.35
N PHE A 347 15.03 -47.48 -10.60
CA PHE A 347 15.68 -46.66 -11.62
C PHE A 347 14.86 -45.44 -12.03
N LEU A 348 13.52 -45.53 -12.09
CA LEU A 348 12.64 -44.39 -12.33
C LEU A 348 12.60 -43.43 -11.14
N LEU A 349 12.66 -43.94 -9.91
CA LEU A 349 12.73 -43.11 -8.72
C LEU A 349 14.10 -42.42 -8.58
N ILE A 350 15.20 -43.11 -8.89
CA ILE A 350 16.54 -42.53 -8.85
C ILE A 350 16.76 -41.57 -10.03
N GLY A 351 16.33 -41.94 -11.23
CA GLY A 351 16.40 -41.08 -12.42
C GLY A 351 15.47 -39.88 -12.32
N GLY A 352 14.27 -40.07 -11.77
CA GLY A 352 13.31 -39.00 -11.48
C GLY A 352 13.79 -38.09 -10.36
N ALA A 353 14.38 -38.63 -9.29
CA ALA A 353 14.99 -37.84 -8.22
C ALA A 353 16.22 -37.08 -8.73
N TRP A 354 17.07 -37.68 -9.58
CA TRP A 354 18.23 -37.02 -10.17
C TRP A 354 17.79 -35.92 -11.13
N TYR A 355 16.80 -36.17 -12.00
CA TYR A 355 16.22 -35.16 -12.88
C TYR A 355 15.59 -34.01 -12.07
N TYR A 356 14.84 -34.33 -11.01
CA TYR A 356 14.25 -33.35 -10.10
C TYR A 356 15.33 -32.53 -9.36
N PHE A 357 16.39 -33.17 -8.84
CA PHE A 357 17.50 -32.48 -8.17
C PHE A 357 18.32 -31.62 -9.13
N TRP A 358 18.49 -32.05 -10.39
CA TRP A 358 19.22 -31.30 -11.40
C TRP A 358 18.40 -30.11 -11.93
N HIS A 359 17.07 -30.24 -12.01
CA HIS A 359 16.19 -29.12 -12.36
C HIS A 359 16.00 -28.10 -11.22
N LEU A 360 16.02 -28.55 -9.96
CA LEU A 360 16.00 -27.66 -8.79
C LEU A 360 17.27 -26.80 -8.67
N LYS A 361 18.40 -27.26 -9.20
CA LYS A 361 19.67 -26.51 -9.17
C LYS A 361 19.87 -25.55 -10.34
N LYS A 362 18.98 -25.55 -11.34
CA LYS A 362 19.17 -24.81 -12.60
C LYS A 362 18.19 -23.66 -12.84
N MET A 363 17.31 -23.37 -11.89
CA MET A 363 16.44 -22.19 -11.95
C MET A 363 16.89 -21.17 -10.90
N ASP A 364 17.29 -19.99 -11.38
CA ASP A 364 17.64 -18.73 -10.69
C ASP A 364 19.07 -18.46 -10.15
N ASP A 365 19.99 -19.42 -10.00
CA ASP A 365 21.29 -19.12 -9.37
C ASP A 365 22.24 -18.22 -10.21
N ASP A 366 22.24 -18.31 -11.54
CA ASP A 366 23.15 -17.50 -12.37
C ASP A 366 22.72 -16.02 -12.50
N LYS A 367 21.41 -15.72 -12.45
CA LYS A 367 20.91 -14.34 -12.67
C LYS A 367 21.26 -13.40 -11.51
N PHE A 368 21.39 -13.92 -10.29
CA PHE A 368 21.62 -13.14 -9.08
C PHE A 368 23.03 -13.32 -8.50
N ALA A 369 23.96 -13.93 -9.25
CA ALA A 369 25.33 -14.16 -8.79
C ALA A 369 26.03 -12.87 -8.33
N ASP A 370 25.91 -11.78 -9.10
CA ASP A 370 26.48 -10.48 -8.75
C ASP A 370 25.86 -9.90 -7.48
N TRP A 371 24.54 -10.07 -7.29
CA TRP A 371 23.86 -9.69 -6.05
C TRP A 371 24.35 -10.49 -4.85
N GLN A 372 24.54 -11.80 -5.03
CA GLN A 372 25.07 -12.68 -4.00
C GLN A 372 26.54 -12.36 -3.66
N ALA A 373 27.31 -11.75 -4.56
CA ALA A 373 28.68 -11.31 -4.28
C ALA A 373 28.78 -10.00 -3.46
N LEU A 374 27.69 -9.24 -3.32
CA LEU A 374 27.70 -7.98 -2.56
C LEU A 374 27.91 -8.21 -1.05
N VAL A 375 28.61 -7.26 -0.43
CA VAL A 375 28.69 -7.14 1.03
C VAL A 375 27.26 -7.01 1.60
N PRO A 376 26.88 -7.78 2.64
CA PRO A 376 25.49 -7.80 3.12
C PRO A 376 25.02 -6.46 3.71
N ASN A 377 25.71 -5.95 4.73
CA ASN A 377 25.21 -4.86 5.59
C ASN A 377 26.21 -3.71 5.70
N PHE A 378 25.75 -2.54 6.15
CA PHE A 378 26.61 -1.38 6.44
C PHE A 378 27.70 -1.69 7.47
N SER A 379 27.40 -2.51 8.47
CA SER A 379 28.36 -2.93 9.51
C SER A 379 29.50 -3.81 8.99
N ASN A 380 29.34 -4.42 7.80
CA ASN A 380 30.36 -5.24 7.16
C ASN A 380 31.29 -4.43 6.23
N VAL A 381 31.08 -3.11 6.12
CA VAL A 381 32.01 -2.23 5.41
C VAL A 381 33.22 -1.99 6.30
N ASN A 382 34.41 -2.37 5.82
CA ASN A 382 35.65 -2.23 6.57
C ASN A 382 36.12 -0.77 6.68
N ASN A 383 36.88 -0.48 7.74
CA ASN A 383 37.60 0.78 7.95
C ASN A 383 36.73 2.04 7.97
N VAL A 384 35.54 1.98 8.57
CA VAL A 384 34.69 3.18 8.77
C VAL A 384 35.32 4.06 9.87
N PRO A 385 35.85 5.26 9.55
CA PRO A 385 36.49 6.11 10.55
C PRO A 385 35.47 6.69 11.53
N PRO A 386 35.78 6.78 12.83
CA PRO A 386 34.96 7.54 13.77
C PRO A 386 35.04 9.03 13.43
N GLY A 387 33.93 9.76 13.63
CA GLY A 387 33.89 11.20 13.37
C GLY A 387 32.56 11.67 12.79
N LYS A 388 32.47 12.98 12.61
CA LYS A 388 31.35 13.65 11.97
C LYS A 388 31.75 14.09 10.58
N PHE A 389 31.07 13.54 9.58
CA PHE A 389 31.27 13.85 8.17
C PHE A 389 30.06 14.58 7.64
N THR A 390 30.28 15.53 6.76
CA THR A 390 29.25 16.35 6.16
C THR A 390 29.28 16.20 4.65
N TYR A 391 28.11 16.08 4.05
CA TYR A 391 28.00 15.92 2.61
C TYR A 391 26.85 16.75 2.06
N THR A 392 26.92 17.02 0.76
CA THR A 392 26.00 17.97 0.12
C THR A 392 25.40 17.41 -1.17
N GLY A 393 24.39 18.09 -1.68
CA GLY A 393 23.80 17.85 -2.99
C GLY A 393 22.93 19.04 -3.36
N GLU A 394 22.34 19.01 -4.55
CA GLU A 394 21.51 20.11 -5.00
C GLU A 394 20.22 20.22 -4.16
N GLN A 395 19.90 21.43 -3.68
CA GLN A 395 18.68 21.70 -2.90
C GLN A 395 17.48 21.59 -3.84
N ASN A 396 16.69 20.52 -3.65
CA ASN A 396 15.65 20.01 -4.56
C ASN A 396 16.12 19.11 -5.72
N GLY A 397 17.33 18.54 -5.65
CA GLY A 397 17.77 17.45 -6.54
C GLY A 397 17.22 16.08 -6.16
N THR A 398 17.53 15.04 -6.95
CA THR A 398 17.10 13.65 -6.71
C THR A 398 17.49 13.19 -5.30
N TRP A 399 18.74 13.45 -4.90
CA TRP A 399 19.24 13.00 -3.61
C TRP A 399 18.51 13.67 -2.43
N THR A 400 18.28 14.99 -2.50
CA THR A 400 17.48 15.71 -1.49
C THR A 400 16.11 15.07 -1.34
N PHE A 401 15.45 14.74 -2.45
CA PHE A 401 14.11 14.17 -2.43
C PHE A 401 14.10 12.78 -1.79
N ILE A 402 14.97 11.85 -2.22
CA ILE A 402 14.95 10.47 -1.70
C ILE A 402 15.29 10.39 -0.21
N LEU A 403 16.12 11.31 0.32
CA LEU A 403 16.44 11.38 1.74
C LEU A 403 15.21 11.67 2.62
N THR A 404 14.19 12.34 2.07
CA THR A 404 12.93 12.60 2.78
C THR A 404 11.99 11.39 2.80
N GLN A 405 12.25 10.37 1.98
CA GLN A 405 11.41 9.18 1.87
C GLN A 405 11.70 8.20 3.01
N ALA A 406 10.65 7.48 3.44
CA ALA A 406 10.74 6.42 4.44
C ALA A 406 10.56 5.05 3.77
N PRO A 407 11.65 4.25 3.61
CA PRO A 407 11.55 2.89 3.09
C PRO A 407 10.71 2.05 4.06
N GLU A 408 9.59 1.48 3.56
CA GLU A 408 8.70 0.49 4.21
C GLU A 408 8.83 0.28 5.75
N ASN A 409 8.18 1.14 6.56
CA ASN A 409 8.13 1.08 8.04
C ASN A 409 9.45 1.39 8.78
N GLU A 410 10.49 1.84 8.09
CA GLU A 410 11.75 2.30 8.69
C GLU A 410 11.75 3.83 8.90
N SER A 411 12.75 4.33 9.65
CA SER A 411 13.04 5.77 9.74
C SER A 411 13.31 6.36 8.35
N ARG A 412 13.30 7.69 8.19
CA ARG A 412 13.59 8.30 6.88
C ARG A 412 14.97 7.83 6.42
N LEU A 413 15.18 7.72 5.10
CA LEU A 413 16.50 7.33 4.57
C LEU A 413 17.60 8.25 5.12
N ASN A 414 17.31 9.54 5.31
CA ASN A 414 18.21 10.45 5.99
C ASN A 414 18.60 10.00 7.41
N ASP A 415 17.64 9.54 8.20
CA ASP A 415 17.88 9.12 9.59
C ASP A 415 18.78 7.87 9.61
N ILE A 416 18.51 6.92 8.69
CA ILE A 416 19.32 5.71 8.52
C ILE A 416 20.75 6.08 8.09
N LEU A 417 20.91 6.93 7.08
CA LEU A 417 22.22 7.31 6.55
C LEU A 417 22.97 8.28 7.46
N THR A 418 22.28 8.98 8.39
CA THR A 418 22.94 9.86 9.37
C THR A 418 23.76 9.04 10.35
N LYS A 419 23.26 7.87 10.76
CA LYS A 419 23.97 6.95 11.65
C LYS A 419 23.79 5.51 11.16
N PRO A 420 24.48 5.10 10.07
CA PRO A 420 24.24 3.83 9.40
C PRO A 420 24.67 2.61 10.23
N ILE A 421 25.51 2.81 11.25
CA ILE A 421 25.96 1.79 12.19
C ILE A 421 25.68 2.30 13.60
N GLN A 422 24.72 1.70 14.33
CA GLN A 422 24.25 2.24 15.62
C GLN A 422 25.34 2.36 16.70
N ASN A 423 26.28 1.42 16.71
CA ASN A 423 27.37 1.35 17.69
C ASN A 423 28.66 2.03 17.21
N ALA A 424 28.68 2.64 16.01
CA ALA A 424 29.83 3.39 15.53
C ALA A 424 29.77 4.85 16.01
N PHE A 425 30.94 5.45 16.22
CA PHE A 425 31.10 6.89 16.46
C PHE A 425 31.10 7.71 15.16
N THR A 426 30.52 7.17 14.09
CA THR A 426 30.51 7.78 12.74
C THR A 426 29.14 8.37 12.44
N THR A 427 29.10 9.63 12.00
CA THR A 427 27.87 10.31 11.58
C THR A 427 28.04 10.98 10.23
N PHE A 428 27.00 10.98 9.40
CA PHE A 428 26.96 11.63 8.09
C PHE A 428 25.83 12.64 8.00
N GLU A 429 26.16 13.94 7.96
CA GLU A 429 25.15 14.99 7.93
C GLU A 429 24.98 15.57 6.53
N TYR A 430 23.76 15.47 6.01
CA TYR A 430 23.40 16.03 4.73
C TYR A 430 23.01 17.51 4.83
N GLN A 431 23.46 18.31 3.86
CA GLN A 431 22.96 19.66 3.66
C GLN A 431 22.73 19.91 2.16
N GLY A 432 21.50 20.23 1.78
CA GLY A 432 21.19 20.68 0.42
C GLY A 432 21.71 22.09 0.16
N VAL A 433 22.25 22.34 -1.03
CA VAL A 433 22.78 23.64 -1.45
C VAL A 433 22.20 24.03 -2.81
N VAL A 434 21.81 25.29 -2.98
CA VAL A 434 21.34 25.85 -4.26
C VAL A 434 22.52 26.21 -5.15
N SER A 435 22.50 25.77 -6.39
CA SER A 435 23.32 26.32 -7.47
C SER A 435 22.63 27.52 -8.12
N GLU A 436 23.28 28.69 -8.14
CA GLU A 436 22.76 29.88 -8.84
C GLU A 436 22.45 29.60 -10.31
N ASN A 437 23.37 28.90 -10.99
CA ASN A 437 23.14 28.37 -12.33
C ASN A 437 23.81 27.00 -12.48
N ILE A 438 23.03 25.96 -12.19
CA ILE A 438 23.47 24.57 -12.29
C ILE A 438 23.96 24.20 -13.71
N ALA A 439 23.50 24.88 -14.77
CA ALA A 439 23.93 24.61 -16.14
C ALA A 439 25.41 24.96 -16.36
N THR A 440 25.90 26.02 -15.72
CA THR A 440 27.31 26.42 -15.81
C THR A 440 28.14 25.81 -14.68
N ALA A 441 27.67 25.88 -13.43
CA ALA A 441 28.40 25.40 -12.27
C ALA A 441 27.48 24.75 -11.22
N SER A 442 27.87 23.57 -10.73
CA SER A 442 27.21 22.92 -9.59
C SER A 442 27.87 23.35 -8.30
N GLN A 443 27.14 24.08 -7.45
CA GLN A 443 27.61 24.56 -6.16
C GLN A 443 28.00 23.40 -5.20
N PRO A 444 27.24 22.28 -5.12
CA PRO A 444 27.68 21.09 -4.39
C PRO A 444 29.10 20.61 -4.79
N LEU A 445 29.42 20.61 -6.08
CA LEU A 445 30.74 20.17 -6.57
C LEU A 445 31.84 21.18 -6.26
N LYS A 446 31.55 22.48 -6.40
CA LYS A 446 32.49 23.56 -6.04
C LYS A 446 32.88 23.53 -4.56
N ILE A 447 31.91 23.27 -3.68
CA ILE A 447 32.14 23.13 -2.24
C ILE A 447 33.09 21.97 -1.94
N VAL A 448 32.91 20.80 -2.59
CA VAL A 448 33.79 19.64 -2.41
C VAL A 448 35.18 19.88 -3.01
N LEU A 449 35.28 20.67 -4.08
CA LEU A 449 36.56 21.11 -4.66
C LEU A 449 37.30 22.15 -3.80
N GLY A 450 36.66 22.69 -2.75
CA GLY A 450 37.23 23.75 -1.92
C GLY A 450 37.25 25.12 -2.60
N GLU A 451 36.47 25.32 -3.67
CA GLU A 451 36.39 26.58 -4.42
C GLU A 451 35.48 27.62 -3.74
N VAL A 452 34.86 27.27 -2.60
CA VAL A 452 33.93 28.12 -1.86
C VAL A 452 34.50 28.37 -0.46
N GLU A 453 34.93 29.61 -0.21
CA GLU A 453 35.52 29.97 1.07
C GLU A 453 34.56 29.72 2.24
N LYS A 454 35.09 29.15 3.34
CA LYS A 454 34.37 28.86 4.60
C LYS A 454 33.23 27.83 4.48
N GLN A 455 33.07 27.15 3.35
CA GLN A 455 32.16 26.02 3.17
C GLN A 455 32.94 24.83 2.61
N SER A 456 33.28 23.87 3.46
CA SER A 456 33.88 22.61 3.06
C SER A 456 32.95 21.46 3.43
N LYS A 457 32.85 20.47 2.53
CA LYS A 457 32.10 19.23 2.72
C LYS A 457 32.97 18.07 2.27
N ASP A 458 32.84 16.93 2.93
CA ASP A 458 33.68 15.75 2.68
C ASP A 458 33.41 15.13 1.30
N PHE A 459 32.15 15.17 0.85
CA PHE A 459 31.72 14.66 -0.44
C PHE A 459 30.36 15.25 -0.86
N ALA A 460 29.92 14.96 -2.08
CA ALA A 460 28.61 15.34 -2.58
C ALA A 460 27.90 14.21 -3.32
N MET A 461 26.60 14.40 -3.53
CA MET A 461 25.72 13.56 -4.32
C MET A 461 25.25 14.32 -5.55
N THR A 462 25.37 13.73 -6.74
CA THR A 462 24.90 14.34 -7.99
C THR A 462 24.59 13.30 -9.06
N SER A 463 23.85 13.72 -10.08
CA SER A 463 23.66 12.99 -11.35
C SER A 463 24.43 13.60 -12.53
N LEU A 464 25.11 14.73 -12.34
CA LEU A 464 25.73 15.53 -13.41
C LEU A 464 27.14 15.05 -13.74
N GLU A 465 27.24 13.91 -14.43
CA GLU A 465 28.51 13.22 -14.68
C GLU A 465 29.57 14.10 -15.38
N GLU A 466 29.15 14.89 -16.36
CA GLU A 466 30.03 15.77 -17.13
C GLU A 466 30.69 16.88 -16.30
N LYS A 467 30.20 17.16 -15.09
CA LYS A 467 30.74 18.19 -14.19
C LYS A 467 31.75 17.65 -13.18
N MET A 468 32.07 16.35 -13.20
CA MET A 468 32.89 15.68 -12.18
C MET A 468 34.39 15.54 -12.54
N ILE A 469 34.89 16.24 -13.57
CA ILE A 469 36.22 16.04 -14.21
C ILE A 469 37.39 16.01 -13.21
N ASN A 470 37.34 16.84 -12.17
CA ASN A 470 38.41 16.98 -11.16
C ASN A 470 38.13 16.27 -9.83
N LEU A 471 37.10 15.43 -9.79
CA LEU A 471 36.69 14.67 -8.61
C LEU A 471 36.82 13.17 -8.87
N ASN A 472 36.99 12.40 -7.80
CA ASN A 472 36.71 10.98 -7.82
C ASN A 472 35.19 10.79 -7.75
N ASN A 473 34.69 9.73 -8.38
CA ASN A 473 33.27 9.40 -8.35
C ASN A 473 33.03 7.89 -8.19
N LYS A 474 31.91 7.54 -7.57
CA LYS A 474 31.40 6.18 -7.49
C LYS A 474 29.91 6.18 -7.78
N LYS A 475 29.52 5.45 -8.84
CA LYS A 475 28.13 5.14 -9.16
C LYS A 475 27.51 4.30 -8.04
N VAL A 476 26.33 4.69 -7.56
CA VAL A 476 25.63 4.02 -6.43
C VAL A 476 24.23 3.53 -6.77
N ALA A 477 23.58 4.10 -7.78
CA ALA A 477 22.29 3.67 -8.32
C ALA A 477 22.03 4.32 -9.68
N TYR A 478 20.93 3.97 -10.34
CA TYR A 478 20.35 4.73 -11.44
C TYR A 478 19.09 5.49 -11.00
N ASP A 479 18.85 6.57 -11.73
CA ASP A 479 17.61 7.32 -11.78
C ASP A 479 17.27 7.53 -13.27
N GLY A 480 16.22 8.29 -13.55
CA GLY A 480 15.86 8.63 -14.91
C GLY A 480 14.72 9.62 -14.98
N LEU A 481 14.48 10.15 -16.16
CA LEU A 481 13.30 10.97 -16.41
C LEU A 481 12.16 10.10 -16.92
N LEU A 482 11.07 10.07 -16.15
CA LEU A 482 9.84 9.44 -16.56
C LEU A 482 8.94 10.50 -17.20
N VAL A 483 8.62 10.34 -18.47
CA VAL A 483 7.66 11.17 -19.18
C VAL A 483 6.27 10.59 -18.99
N PHE A 484 5.30 11.42 -18.59
CA PHE A 484 3.94 10.97 -18.37
C PHE A 484 2.91 11.95 -18.96
N VAL A 485 1.76 11.39 -19.35
CA VAL A 485 0.60 12.14 -19.84
C VAL A 485 -0.64 11.82 -19.01
N ALA A 486 -1.64 12.69 -19.09
CA ALA A 486 -2.90 12.50 -18.37
C ALA A 486 -3.56 11.14 -18.68
N PHE A 487 -3.92 10.41 -17.63
CA PHE A 487 -4.48 9.06 -17.73
C PHE A 487 -5.76 8.91 -16.90
N SER A 488 -6.83 8.42 -17.52
CA SER A 488 -8.07 8.04 -16.86
C SER A 488 -8.59 6.71 -17.41
N LYS A 489 -9.18 5.89 -16.54
CA LYS A 489 -9.75 4.57 -16.85
C LYS A 489 -11.05 4.66 -17.66
N ASN A 490 -11.75 5.79 -17.60
CA ASN A 490 -13.16 5.89 -18.03
C ASN A 490 -13.41 6.64 -19.34
N ASN A 491 -12.38 7.17 -20.01
CA ASN A 491 -12.52 7.89 -21.29
C ASN A 491 -11.37 7.53 -22.22
N SER A 492 -11.58 7.68 -23.53
CA SER A 492 -10.57 7.55 -24.61
C SER A 492 -9.25 8.20 -24.19
N ASN A 493 -8.33 7.39 -23.66
CA ASN A 493 -7.20 7.91 -22.93
C ASN A 493 -6.06 8.21 -23.89
N LEU A 494 -5.50 9.41 -23.77
CA LEU A 494 -4.35 9.87 -24.54
C LEU A 494 -3.21 8.82 -24.58
N PRO A 495 -2.92 8.06 -23.50
CA PRO A 495 -1.99 6.94 -23.52
C PRO A 495 -2.27 5.86 -24.58
N ALA A 496 -3.50 5.32 -24.67
CA ALA A 496 -3.82 4.29 -25.66
C ALA A 496 -3.72 4.84 -27.08
N ALA A 497 -4.12 6.09 -27.25
CA ALA A 497 -4.10 6.78 -28.54
C ALA A 497 -2.65 7.08 -29.02
N LEU A 498 -1.71 7.21 -28.09
CA LEU A 498 -0.26 7.26 -28.35
C LEU A 498 0.39 5.86 -28.45
N GLY A 499 -0.37 4.78 -28.25
CA GLY A 499 0.19 3.43 -28.14
C GLY A 499 1.15 3.27 -26.96
N GLY A 500 0.98 4.08 -25.91
CA GLY A 500 1.81 4.06 -24.70
C GLY A 500 3.25 4.52 -24.89
N LYS A 501 3.57 5.21 -25.99
CA LYS A 501 4.96 5.58 -26.35
C LYS A 501 5.10 7.00 -26.88
N ILE A 502 6.32 7.53 -26.84
CA ILE A 502 6.72 8.79 -27.46
C ILE A 502 8.20 8.76 -27.82
N SER A 503 8.59 9.38 -28.94
CA SER A 503 10.01 9.47 -29.35
C SER A 503 10.71 10.68 -28.72
N LEU A 504 12.04 10.60 -28.61
CA LEU A 504 12.85 11.75 -28.18
C LEU A 504 12.67 12.98 -29.09
N GLU A 505 12.48 12.76 -30.39
CA GLU A 505 12.21 13.84 -31.34
C GLU A 505 10.86 14.51 -31.08
N GLN A 506 9.80 13.72 -30.88
CA GLN A 506 8.47 14.25 -30.54
C GLN A 506 8.52 15.04 -29.22
N LEU A 507 9.21 14.51 -28.20
CA LEU A 507 9.42 15.24 -26.94
C LEU A 507 10.15 16.55 -27.15
N ARG A 508 11.22 16.55 -27.94
CA ARG A 508 11.95 17.77 -28.27
C ARG A 508 11.04 18.80 -28.92
N LYS A 509 10.27 18.40 -29.95
CA LYS A 509 9.34 19.28 -30.67
C LYS A 509 8.22 19.84 -29.77
N ILE A 510 7.73 19.06 -28.81
CA ILE A 510 6.78 19.53 -27.79
C ILE A 510 7.43 20.60 -26.91
N TYR A 511 8.60 20.31 -26.35
CA TYR A 511 9.27 21.18 -25.39
C TYR A 511 10.09 22.32 -26.04
N THR A 512 10.14 22.42 -27.36
CA THR A 512 10.55 23.62 -28.11
C THR A 512 9.35 24.43 -28.61
N GLY A 513 8.13 23.90 -28.45
CA GLY A 513 6.88 24.53 -28.89
C GLY A 513 6.61 24.44 -30.39
N GLU A 514 7.32 23.58 -31.12
CA GLU A 514 7.03 23.23 -32.52
C GLU A 514 5.72 22.44 -32.62
N TYR A 515 5.49 21.53 -31.66
CA TYR A 515 4.22 20.81 -31.52
C TYR A 515 3.37 21.43 -30.43
N THR A 516 2.15 21.81 -30.80
CA THR A 516 1.15 22.47 -29.94
C THR A 516 -0.18 21.73 -29.91
N ASP A 517 -0.39 20.76 -30.80
CA ASP A 517 -1.57 19.90 -30.88
C ASP A 517 -1.15 18.43 -31.02
N TRP A 518 -1.81 17.54 -30.28
CA TRP A 518 -1.53 16.10 -30.28
C TRP A 518 -1.65 15.45 -31.67
N ARG A 519 -2.41 16.03 -32.61
CA ARG A 519 -2.45 15.59 -34.02
C ARG A 519 -1.10 15.68 -34.74
N GLN A 520 -0.21 16.56 -34.30
CA GLN A 520 1.14 16.67 -34.85
C GLN A 520 2.05 15.51 -34.38
N VAL A 521 1.70 14.89 -33.24
CA VAL A 521 2.38 13.69 -32.72
C VAL A 521 1.84 12.43 -33.40
N ASN A 522 0.52 12.33 -33.50
CA ASN A 522 -0.17 11.24 -34.19
C ASN A 522 -1.41 11.81 -34.93
N PRO A 523 -1.42 11.83 -36.28
CA PRO A 523 -2.52 12.40 -37.07
C PRO A 523 -3.89 11.76 -36.83
N ASN A 524 -3.94 10.54 -36.27
CA ASN A 524 -5.19 9.85 -35.96
C ASN A 524 -5.85 10.33 -34.65
N LEU A 525 -5.22 11.25 -33.92
CA LEU A 525 -5.76 11.82 -32.69
C LEU A 525 -6.80 12.91 -32.98
N SER A 526 -7.72 13.10 -32.04
CA SER A 526 -8.57 14.28 -32.05
C SER A 526 -7.75 15.54 -31.73
N SER A 527 -8.19 16.70 -32.22
CA SER A 527 -7.53 17.97 -31.89
C SER A 527 -7.55 18.18 -30.38
N LEU A 528 -6.37 18.22 -29.80
CA LEU A 528 -6.17 18.41 -28.38
C LEU A 528 -4.89 19.21 -28.18
N LYS A 529 -5.00 20.38 -27.56
CA LYS A 529 -3.86 21.25 -27.27
C LYS A 529 -2.89 20.53 -26.33
N ILE A 530 -1.60 20.57 -26.65
CA ILE A 530 -0.53 20.06 -25.78
C ILE A 530 -0.27 21.08 -24.66
N GLU A 531 -0.25 20.59 -23.42
CA GLU A 531 -0.04 21.40 -22.22
C GLU A 531 1.23 20.87 -21.50
N PRO A 532 2.44 21.30 -21.90
CA PRO A 532 3.68 20.80 -21.31
C PRO A 532 3.99 21.47 -19.96
N PHE A 533 4.39 20.65 -18.98
CA PHE A 533 4.83 21.09 -17.65
C PHE A 533 6.28 20.67 -17.38
N VAL A 534 7.04 21.54 -16.73
CA VAL A 534 8.46 21.34 -16.41
C VAL A 534 8.64 21.17 -14.91
N PRO A 535 9.35 20.13 -14.43
CA PRO A 535 9.60 19.90 -13.02
C PRO A 535 10.43 21.02 -12.37
N THR A 536 10.32 21.14 -11.05
CA THR A 536 11.11 22.08 -10.24
C THR A 536 12.54 21.61 -9.98
N GLU A 537 12.79 20.30 -10.09
CA GLU A 537 14.05 19.64 -9.80
C GLU A 537 15.15 20.09 -10.78
N PRO A 538 16.16 20.86 -10.34
CA PRO A 538 17.16 21.45 -11.24
C PRO A 538 18.00 20.41 -11.97
N GLU A 539 18.43 19.34 -11.30
CA GLU A 539 19.17 18.24 -11.93
C GLU A 539 18.31 17.54 -13.01
N ALA A 540 17.02 17.31 -12.76
CA ALA A 540 16.12 16.71 -13.74
C ALA A 540 15.99 17.56 -15.01
N VAL A 541 15.91 18.89 -14.85
CA VAL A 541 15.88 19.83 -15.98
C VAL A 541 17.20 19.79 -16.76
N GLN A 542 18.35 19.70 -16.10
CA GLN A 542 19.63 19.55 -16.80
C GLN A 542 19.75 18.23 -17.55
N GLN A 543 19.31 17.13 -16.94
CA GLN A 543 19.24 15.82 -17.61
C GLN A 543 18.31 15.88 -18.82
N PHE A 544 17.19 16.61 -18.75
CA PHE A 544 16.29 16.76 -19.90
C PHE A 544 16.97 17.51 -21.05
N LYS A 545 17.68 18.60 -20.75
CA LYS A 545 18.46 19.34 -21.76
C LYS A 545 19.53 18.48 -22.41
N LYS A 546 20.23 17.66 -21.64
CA LYS A 546 21.24 16.72 -22.12
C LYS A 546 20.63 15.62 -22.99
N LEU A 547 19.60 14.93 -22.49
CA LEU A 547 19.10 13.69 -23.08
C LEU A 547 18.07 13.93 -24.19
N VAL A 548 17.21 14.95 -24.07
CA VAL A 548 16.15 15.24 -25.05
C VAL A 548 16.57 16.35 -26.02
N LEU A 549 17.12 17.45 -25.49
CA LEU A 549 17.56 18.60 -26.31
C LEU A 549 18.99 18.44 -26.85
N ALA A 550 19.69 17.35 -26.49
CA ALA A 550 21.03 17.00 -26.95
C ALA A 550 22.08 18.11 -26.70
N ASN A 551 21.92 18.89 -25.63
CA ASN A 551 22.76 20.07 -25.33
C ASN A 551 22.83 21.10 -26.47
N ASN A 552 21.87 21.12 -27.39
CA ASN A 552 21.82 22.08 -28.47
C ASN A 552 21.34 23.44 -27.96
N GLU A 553 22.16 24.48 -28.13
CA GLU A 553 21.89 25.83 -27.61
C GLU A 553 20.58 26.44 -28.13
N GLN A 554 20.25 26.21 -29.41
CA GLN A 554 19.01 26.71 -30.00
C GLN A 554 17.78 26.08 -29.36
N TYR A 555 17.77 24.75 -29.20
CA TYR A 555 16.66 24.05 -28.54
C TYR A 555 16.55 24.42 -27.06
N ILE A 556 17.68 24.57 -26.37
CA ILE A 556 17.70 25.02 -24.97
C ILE A 556 17.12 26.43 -24.85
N SER A 557 17.51 27.35 -25.74
CA SER A 557 16.98 28.72 -25.74
C SER A 557 15.45 28.75 -25.93
N LEU A 558 14.92 27.97 -26.90
CA LEU A 558 13.48 27.84 -27.13
C LEU A 558 12.74 27.26 -25.91
N PHE A 559 13.31 26.22 -25.30
CA PHE A 559 12.77 25.61 -24.09
C PHE A 559 12.74 26.59 -22.92
N GLU A 560 13.82 27.33 -22.70
CA GLU A 560 13.94 28.30 -21.61
C GLU A 560 12.96 29.47 -21.78
N GLN A 561 12.85 29.99 -23.01
CA GLN A 561 11.94 31.09 -23.33
C GLN A 561 10.47 30.72 -23.13
N LYS A 562 10.07 29.49 -23.49
CA LYS A 562 8.67 29.08 -23.50
C LYS A 562 8.20 28.44 -22.19
N PHE A 563 9.04 27.64 -21.54
CA PHE A 563 8.58 26.72 -20.49
C PHE A 563 9.37 26.82 -19.18
N ALA A 564 10.65 27.16 -19.21
CA ALA A 564 11.46 27.13 -17.99
C ALA A 564 11.11 28.22 -16.97
N GLN A 565 10.36 29.26 -17.36
CA GLN A 565 9.79 30.26 -16.44
C GLN A 565 8.56 29.73 -15.68
N PHE A 566 7.94 28.65 -16.14
CA PHE A 566 6.71 28.06 -15.59
C PHE A 566 6.98 26.67 -15.00
N ARG A 567 8.00 26.57 -14.15
CA ARG A 567 8.29 25.32 -13.45
C ARG A 567 7.22 25.05 -12.42
N GLU A 568 6.78 23.80 -12.36
CA GLU A 568 5.79 23.35 -11.42
C GLU A 568 6.25 22.06 -10.76
N ASN A 569 5.98 21.93 -9.46
CA ASN A 569 6.26 20.70 -8.74
C ASN A 569 5.45 19.56 -9.37
N THR A 570 6.09 18.44 -9.71
CA THR A 570 5.43 17.31 -10.39
C THR A 570 4.20 16.79 -9.64
N GLY A 571 4.16 16.88 -8.31
CA GLY A 571 2.97 16.54 -7.52
C GLY A 571 1.79 17.49 -7.77
N THR A 572 2.06 18.78 -8.02
CA THR A 572 1.01 19.75 -8.39
C THR A 572 0.51 19.48 -9.81
N THR A 573 1.39 19.14 -10.75
CA THR A 573 1.00 18.74 -12.09
C THR A 573 0.11 17.49 -12.08
N GLN A 574 0.43 16.50 -11.23
CA GLN A 574 -0.42 15.32 -11.02
C GLN A 574 -1.80 15.70 -10.43
N ILE A 575 -1.86 16.64 -9.48
CA ILE A 575 -3.14 17.18 -8.96
C ILE A 575 -3.95 17.86 -10.06
N ARG A 576 -3.32 18.62 -10.97
CA ARG A 576 -4.00 19.24 -12.12
C ARG A 576 -4.60 18.20 -13.06
N ILE A 577 -3.82 17.18 -13.38
CA ILE A 577 -4.29 16.06 -14.20
C ILE A 577 -5.51 15.42 -13.54
N ARG A 578 -5.41 15.09 -12.25
CA ARG A 578 -6.53 14.51 -11.49
C ARG A 578 -7.76 15.40 -11.49
N THR A 579 -7.59 16.69 -11.22
CA THR A 579 -8.69 17.67 -11.19
C THR A 579 -9.36 17.80 -12.57
N ALA A 580 -8.58 17.78 -13.65
CA ALA A 580 -9.11 17.79 -15.01
C ALA A 580 -9.94 16.52 -15.29
N ILE A 581 -9.44 15.35 -14.86
CA ILE A 581 -10.14 14.06 -15.01
C ILE A 581 -11.43 14.02 -14.18
N GLU A 582 -11.40 14.44 -12.92
CA GLU A 582 -12.57 14.49 -12.02
C GLU A 582 -13.67 15.40 -12.60
N ASN A 583 -13.28 16.52 -13.20
CA ASN A 583 -14.20 17.44 -13.87
C ASN A 583 -14.60 16.99 -15.29
N LYS A 584 -14.26 15.75 -15.70
CA LYS A 584 -14.53 15.18 -17.03
C LYS A 584 -13.99 16.04 -18.20
N LYS A 585 -12.94 16.81 -17.97
CA LYS A 585 -12.30 17.67 -18.98
C LYS A 585 -11.23 16.87 -19.72
N THR A 586 -11.30 16.83 -21.04
CA THR A 586 -10.18 16.35 -21.87
C THR A 586 -8.99 17.28 -21.70
N THR A 587 -7.82 16.73 -21.40
CA THR A 587 -6.60 17.50 -21.17
C THR A 587 -5.45 16.90 -21.94
N GLY A 588 -4.61 17.75 -22.52
CA GLY A 588 -3.42 17.36 -23.25
C GLY A 588 -2.15 17.52 -22.43
N ILE A 589 -2.24 17.43 -21.09
CA ILE A 589 -1.11 17.56 -20.18
C ILE A 589 -0.05 16.48 -20.46
N ILE A 590 1.19 16.94 -20.61
CA ILE A 590 2.42 16.14 -20.63
C ILE A 590 3.42 16.76 -19.66
N SER A 591 4.14 15.93 -18.92
CA SER A 591 5.19 16.35 -18.01
C SER A 591 6.28 15.30 -17.93
N PHE A 592 7.43 15.66 -17.35
CA PHE A 592 8.47 14.71 -16.96
C PHE A 592 8.89 14.93 -15.50
N GLY A 593 9.55 13.95 -14.91
CA GLY A 593 10.14 14.06 -13.57
C GLY A 593 11.04 12.88 -13.23
N ILE A 594 11.74 12.98 -12.12
CA ILE A 594 12.63 11.92 -11.61
C ILE A 594 11.83 10.68 -11.23
N LEU A 595 12.40 9.49 -11.42
CA LEU A 595 11.69 8.22 -11.19
C LEU A 595 11.05 8.18 -9.83
N SER A 596 11.84 8.41 -8.78
CA SER A 596 11.44 8.34 -7.36
C SER A 596 10.20 9.17 -7.00
N LYS A 597 9.86 10.20 -7.78
CA LYS A 597 8.69 11.06 -7.53
C LYS A 597 7.48 10.73 -8.40
N THR A 598 7.69 10.19 -9.60
CA THR A 598 6.65 10.06 -10.64
C THR A 598 6.14 8.64 -10.85
N TRP A 599 6.88 7.61 -10.45
CA TRP A 599 6.62 6.23 -10.84
C TRP A 599 5.41 5.56 -10.19
N ASP A 600 5.09 5.95 -8.96
CA ASP A 600 4.01 5.35 -8.15
C ASP A 600 2.74 6.22 -8.12
N GLN A 601 2.51 6.98 -9.20
CA GLN A 601 1.41 7.94 -9.33
C GLN A 601 0.28 7.39 -10.21
N CYS A 602 -0.96 7.57 -9.74
CA CYS A 602 -2.17 7.06 -10.38
C CYS A 602 -2.68 7.88 -11.59
N SER A 603 -2.35 9.17 -11.64
CA SER A 603 -3.03 10.13 -12.52
C SER A 603 -2.31 10.34 -13.85
N GLY A 604 -1.03 9.98 -13.94
CA GLY A 604 -0.22 10.09 -15.15
C GLY A 604 0.27 8.72 -15.61
N TYR A 605 0.03 8.39 -16.88
CA TYR A 605 0.58 7.17 -17.48
C TYR A 605 2.01 7.43 -17.97
N PRO A 606 3.00 6.64 -17.55
CA PRO A 606 4.37 6.78 -18.03
C PRO A 606 4.55 6.20 -19.43
N LEU A 607 4.96 7.05 -20.36
CA LEU A 607 5.20 6.68 -21.75
C LEU A 607 6.54 5.98 -21.89
N ALA A 608 6.56 4.91 -22.67
CA ALA A 608 7.79 4.31 -23.14
C ALA A 608 8.51 5.27 -24.10
N ILE A 609 9.83 5.24 -24.09
CA ILE A 609 10.64 6.08 -24.98
C ILE A 609 11.04 5.27 -26.19
N VAL A 610 10.73 5.80 -27.37
CA VAL A 610 11.22 5.24 -28.64
C VAL A 610 12.63 5.78 -28.86
N ASP A 611 13.59 4.87 -28.93
CA ASP A 611 15.00 5.19 -29.17
C ASP A 611 15.26 5.49 -30.67
N LYS A 612 16.53 5.71 -31.04
CA LYS A 612 16.92 6.01 -32.43
C LYS A 612 16.77 4.82 -33.39
N ASN A 613 16.68 3.60 -32.85
CA ASN A 613 16.53 2.35 -33.60
C ASN A 613 15.06 1.92 -33.69
N ASP A 614 14.13 2.82 -33.36
CA ASP A 614 12.68 2.56 -33.29
C ASP A 614 12.30 1.47 -32.25
N GLN A 615 13.18 1.19 -31.29
CA GLN A 615 12.89 0.30 -30.17
C GLN A 615 12.14 1.05 -29.08
N MET A 616 11.02 0.48 -28.64
CA MET A 616 10.22 0.99 -27.53
C MET A 616 10.79 0.49 -26.21
N ILE A 617 11.25 1.40 -25.36
CA ILE A 617 11.86 1.08 -24.07
C ILE A 617 10.97 1.63 -22.95
N GLN A 618 10.29 0.71 -22.26
CA GLN A 618 9.42 1.02 -21.12
C GLN A 618 10.17 0.71 -19.81
N PRO A 619 10.49 1.71 -18.98
CA PRO A 619 11.21 1.48 -17.73
C PRO A 619 10.37 0.78 -16.64
N LEU A 620 9.04 0.83 -16.73
CA LEU A 620 8.14 0.32 -15.70
C LEU A 620 7.49 -1.02 -16.07
N PHE A 621 7.60 -2.00 -15.17
CA PHE A 621 7.10 -3.36 -15.36
C PHE A 621 6.08 -3.75 -14.29
N ARG A 622 5.18 -4.66 -14.66
CA ARG A 622 4.19 -5.26 -13.77
C ARG A 622 4.84 -6.37 -12.94
N ARG A 623 4.81 -6.25 -11.62
CA ARG A 623 5.45 -7.19 -10.67
C ARG A 623 4.91 -8.62 -10.80
N VAL A 624 3.60 -8.77 -11.02
CA VAL A 624 2.94 -10.08 -11.13
C VAL A 624 3.23 -10.75 -12.47
N THR A 625 3.06 -10.02 -13.57
CA THR A 625 3.12 -10.59 -14.92
C THR A 625 4.48 -10.44 -15.59
N ARG A 626 5.43 -9.72 -14.98
CA ARG A 626 6.80 -9.47 -15.48
C ARG A 626 6.89 -8.89 -16.89
N ARG A 627 5.83 -8.23 -17.34
CA ARG A 627 5.78 -7.50 -18.60
C ARG A 627 5.81 -6.00 -18.38
N ALA A 628 6.25 -5.27 -19.40
CA ALA A 628 6.11 -3.83 -19.49
C ALA A 628 4.64 -3.42 -19.27
N ILE A 629 4.43 -2.26 -18.66
CA ILE A 629 3.09 -1.68 -18.52
C ILE A 629 2.46 -1.35 -19.88
N ASN A 630 1.13 -1.42 -19.95
CA ASN A 630 0.32 -1.11 -21.12
C ASN A 630 -0.70 -0.01 -20.76
N PRO A 631 -1.09 0.90 -21.68
CA PRO A 631 -2.15 1.88 -21.45
C PRO A 631 -3.49 1.37 -20.91
N THR A 632 -3.76 0.06 -20.97
CA THR A 632 -4.95 -0.56 -20.36
C THR A 632 -4.75 -1.01 -18.92
N ASP A 633 -3.53 -0.96 -18.40
CA ASP A 633 -3.20 -1.42 -17.06
C ASP A 633 -3.74 -0.49 -15.98
N ASP A 634 -4.18 -1.08 -14.87
CA ASP A 634 -4.52 -0.33 -13.68
C ASP A 634 -3.24 0.04 -12.94
N LEU A 635 -2.68 1.22 -13.23
CA LEU A 635 -1.48 1.71 -12.56
C LEU A 635 -1.74 2.06 -11.07
N CYS A 636 -2.99 2.05 -10.60
CA CYS A 636 -3.34 2.36 -9.22
C CYS A 636 -3.26 1.17 -8.26
N ASP A 637 -3.11 -0.05 -8.74
CA ASP A 637 -2.83 -1.20 -7.88
C ASP A 637 -1.38 -1.23 -7.36
N LYS A 638 -0.53 -0.34 -7.88
CA LYS A 638 0.87 -0.14 -7.47
C LYS A 638 1.71 -1.42 -7.52
N ALA A 639 1.30 -2.38 -8.35
CA ALA A 639 2.03 -3.61 -8.60
C ALA A 639 3.13 -3.41 -9.65
N ASN A 640 3.87 -2.29 -9.58
CA ASN A 640 4.89 -1.92 -10.54
C ASN A 640 6.31 -2.04 -9.94
N TYR A 641 7.31 -2.23 -10.79
CA TYR A 641 8.73 -2.19 -10.42
C TYR A 641 9.59 -1.73 -11.60
N PHE A 642 10.81 -1.29 -11.32
CA PHE A 642 11.82 -0.99 -12.33
C PHE A 642 12.67 -2.22 -12.58
N ASP A 643 12.83 -2.59 -13.85
CA ASP A 643 13.75 -3.65 -14.23
C ASP A 643 15.15 -3.07 -14.45
N VAL A 644 16.15 -3.55 -13.70
CA VAL A 644 17.53 -3.05 -13.73
C VAL A 644 18.12 -3.20 -15.13
N GLU A 645 17.82 -4.31 -15.80
CA GLU A 645 18.30 -4.61 -17.16
C GLU A 645 17.77 -3.62 -18.21
N THR A 646 16.72 -2.84 -17.89
CA THR A 646 16.22 -1.76 -18.75
C THR A 646 17.08 -0.50 -18.63
N PHE A 647 17.79 -0.30 -17.53
CA PHE A 647 18.63 0.87 -17.29
C PHE A 647 20.06 0.63 -17.73
N GLU A 648 20.67 -0.48 -17.30
CA GLU A 648 22.01 -0.87 -17.72
C GLU A 648 22.08 -2.40 -17.90
N SER A 649 22.77 -2.84 -18.94
CA SER A 649 23.15 -4.24 -19.17
C SER A 649 24.56 -4.23 -19.74
N ASP A 650 25.47 -5.00 -19.15
CA ASP A 650 26.85 -5.15 -19.63
C ASP A 650 27.60 -3.80 -19.78
N GLY A 651 27.30 -2.84 -18.90
CA GLY A 651 27.90 -1.50 -18.92
C GLY A 651 27.32 -0.55 -19.98
N ILE A 652 26.25 -0.95 -20.68
CA ILE A 652 25.57 -0.13 -21.70
C ILE A 652 24.25 0.39 -21.11
N VAL A 653 24.09 1.71 -21.09
CA VAL A 653 22.82 2.36 -20.71
C VAL A 653 21.79 2.10 -21.79
N LYS A 654 20.70 1.42 -21.44
CA LYS A 654 19.62 1.06 -22.37
C LYS A 654 18.47 2.06 -22.34
N TYR A 655 18.04 2.54 -21.17
CA TYR A 655 16.94 3.48 -21.08
C TYR A 655 17.39 4.87 -21.58
N PRO A 656 16.78 5.46 -22.63
CA PRO A 656 17.30 6.69 -23.24
C PRO A 656 17.23 7.92 -22.33
N LEU A 657 16.39 7.88 -21.30
CA LEU A 657 16.25 8.92 -20.29
C LEU A 657 16.84 8.50 -18.92
N GLY A 658 17.57 7.39 -18.87
CA GLY A 658 18.24 6.89 -17.67
C GLY A 658 19.60 7.55 -17.46
N TYR A 659 19.96 7.77 -16.20
CA TYR A 659 21.27 8.29 -15.81
C TYR A 659 21.68 7.77 -14.43
N ALA A 660 22.98 7.77 -14.16
CA ALA A 660 23.51 7.30 -12.90
C ALA A 660 23.50 8.39 -11.81
N VAL A 661 23.44 7.95 -10.56
CA VAL A 661 23.62 8.78 -9.36
C VAL A 661 24.99 8.44 -8.75
N TYR A 662 25.77 9.47 -8.44
CA TYR A 662 27.15 9.34 -8.00
C TYR A 662 27.38 9.94 -6.62
N VAL A 663 28.25 9.28 -5.84
CA VAL A 663 28.99 9.89 -4.75
C VAL A 663 30.28 10.47 -5.33
N VAL A 664 30.55 11.75 -5.07
CA VAL A 664 31.72 12.48 -5.59
C VAL A 664 32.56 13.06 -4.47
N TYR A 665 33.87 12.89 -4.55
CA TYR A 665 34.81 13.27 -3.49
C TYR A 665 36.17 13.71 -4.06
N PRO A 666 37.01 14.43 -3.30
CA PRO A 666 38.28 14.96 -3.80
C PRO A 666 39.27 13.87 -4.25
N LYS A 667 40.17 14.22 -5.19
CA LYS A 667 41.23 13.33 -5.68
C LYS A 667 42.40 13.16 -4.70
N LYS A 668 42.70 14.17 -3.89
CA LYS A 668 43.85 14.21 -2.97
C LYS A 668 43.37 13.97 -1.54
N SER A 669 43.47 12.74 -1.08
CA SER A 669 43.44 12.42 0.34
C SER A 669 44.34 11.22 0.56
N ASP A 670 45.46 11.40 1.26
CA ASP A 670 46.36 10.32 1.67
C ASP A 670 45.70 9.33 2.66
N VAL A 671 44.46 9.63 3.07
CA VAL A 671 43.56 8.81 3.88
C VAL A 671 42.39 8.34 3.00
N GLN A 672 41.91 7.10 3.21
CA GLN A 672 40.74 6.55 2.53
C GLN A 672 39.57 7.57 2.59
N PRO A 673 39.15 8.17 1.45
CA PRO A 673 38.25 9.30 1.48
C PRO A 673 36.86 8.85 1.94
N THR A 674 36.26 9.59 2.87
CA THR A 674 34.97 9.24 3.48
C THR A 674 33.85 9.05 2.45
N GLY A 675 33.89 9.80 1.33
CA GLY A 675 32.96 9.58 0.21
C GLY A 675 33.05 8.18 -0.41
N LEU A 676 34.24 7.57 -0.50
CA LEU A 676 34.39 6.19 -0.96
C LEU A 676 33.76 5.20 0.01
N ILE A 677 33.91 5.43 1.31
CA ILE A 677 33.32 4.58 2.35
C ILE A 677 31.79 4.67 2.29
N PHE A 678 31.25 5.89 2.19
CA PHE A 678 29.81 6.11 2.03
C PHE A 678 29.27 5.46 0.75
N ALA A 679 29.99 5.57 -0.37
CA ALA A 679 29.64 4.88 -1.61
C ALA A 679 29.63 3.35 -1.43
N ASN A 680 30.63 2.78 -0.74
CA ASN A 680 30.67 1.36 -0.47
C ASN A 680 29.52 0.90 0.43
N MET A 681 29.10 1.72 1.42
CA MET A 681 27.89 1.46 2.20
C MET A 681 26.66 1.38 1.30
N LEU A 682 26.45 2.36 0.42
CA LEU A 682 25.31 2.38 -0.49
C LEU A 682 25.32 1.20 -1.49
N LYS A 683 26.49 0.64 -1.80
CA LYS A 683 26.66 -0.52 -2.69
C LYS A 683 26.52 -1.88 -2.00
N THR A 684 26.35 -1.92 -0.68
CA THR A 684 25.99 -3.17 0.04
C THR A 684 24.59 -3.65 -0.37
N ARG A 685 24.23 -4.91 -0.08
CA ARG A 685 22.85 -5.39 -0.29
C ARG A 685 21.84 -4.51 0.46
N GLN A 686 22.14 -4.17 1.72
CA GLN A 686 21.36 -3.21 2.52
C GLN A 686 21.19 -1.86 1.81
N GLY A 687 22.28 -1.28 1.31
CA GLY A 687 22.26 -0.01 0.60
C GLY A 687 21.42 -0.06 -0.68
N GLN A 688 21.65 -1.07 -1.53
CA GLN A 688 20.91 -1.24 -2.78
C GLN A 688 19.41 -1.50 -2.54
N CYS A 689 19.07 -2.28 -1.50
CA CYS A 689 17.71 -2.47 -1.03
C CYS A 689 17.04 -1.14 -0.63
N LEU A 690 17.72 -0.33 0.19
CA LEU A 690 17.20 0.97 0.65
C LEU A 690 17.00 1.93 -0.52
N LEU A 691 17.96 2.00 -1.46
CA LEU A 691 17.85 2.84 -2.65
C LEU A 691 16.69 2.41 -3.56
N ASN A 692 16.47 1.09 -3.74
CA ASN A 692 15.31 0.56 -4.46
C ASN A 692 13.98 0.95 -3.80
N LYS A 693 13.88 0.81 -2.47
CA LYS A 693 12.67 1.13 -1.70
C LYS A 693 12.28 2.62 -1.78
N VAL A 694 13.23 3.52 -2.02
CA VAL A 694 12.96 4.96 -2.21
C VAL A 694 12.83 5.38 -3.68
N GLY A 695 12.76 4.41 -4.60
CA GLY A 695 12.45 4.64 -6.01
C GLY A 695 13.64 4.98 -6.90
N LEU A 696 14.86 4.63 -6.50
CA LEU A 696 16.00 4.51 -7.41
C LEU A 696 16.10 3.08 -7.96
N VAL A 697 16.87 2.90 -9.03
CA VAL A 697 17.11 1.58 -9.62
C VAL A 697 18.47 1.07 -9.14
N PRO A 698 18.54 -0.14 -8.57
CA PRO A 698 19.80 -0.78 -8.16
C PRO A 698 20.80 -0.93 -9.30
N LEU A 699 22.07 -1.14 -8.93
CA LEU A 699 23.15 -1.38 -9.88
C LEU A 699 23.09 -2.76 -10.55
N GLN A 700 22.35 -3.70 -9.98
CA GLN A 700 22.23 -5.08 -10.47
C GLN A 700 20.87 -5.68 -10.11
N PRO A 701 20.40 -6.69 -10.87
CA PRO A 701 19.16 -7.41 -10.57
C PRO A 701 19.16 -7.96 -9.14
N MET A 702 18.03 -7.80 -8.45
CA MET A 702 17.84 -8.30 -7.09
C MET A 702 16.79 -9.42 -7.07
N PRO A 703 16.90 -10.41 -6.18
CA PRO A 703 15.88 -11.44 -6.02
C PRO A 703 14.50 -10.86 -5.71
N ASN A 704 13.48 -11.52 -6.24
CA ASN A 704 12.10 -11.01 -6.32
C ASN A 704 11.37 -10.87 -4.99
N ASP A 705 11.81 -11.61 -3.99
CA ASP A 705 11.35 -11.43 -2.62
C ASP A 705 12.21 -10.32 -2.00
N ILE A 706 11.81 -9.06 -2.20
CA ILE A 706 12.43 -7.90 -1.57
C ILE A 706 12.42 -8.05 -0.05
N ASN A 707 11.46 -8.78 0.53
CA ASN A 707 11.48 -9.10 1.95
C ASN A 707 12.61 -10.09 2.22
N TYR A 708 12.74 -11.23 1.54
CA TYR A 708 13.85 -12.17 1.79
C TYR A 708 15.25 -11.60 1.46
N ALA A 709 15.39 -10.85 0.36
CA ALA A 709 16.64 -10.24 -0.07
C ALA A 709 17.08 -9.07 0.83
N CYS A 710 16.14 -8.35 1.45
CA CYS A 710 16.40 -7.22 2.33
C CYS A 710 16.16 -7.49 3.84
N GLU A 711 15.57 -8.62 4.22
CA GLU A 711 15.42 -9.13 5.61
C GLU A 711 16.66 -9.90 6.07
N SER A 712 17.45 -10.45 5.15
CA SER A 712 18.76 -11.07 5.46
C SER A 712 19.79 -10.06 6.00
N VAL A 713 19.42 -8.77 6.03
CA VAL A 713 20.17 -7.68 6.63
C VAL A 713 19.62 -7.47 8.03
N SER A 714 20.40 -7.88 9.04
CA SER A 714 20.11 -7.63 10.46
C SER A 714 19.61 -6.20 10.68
N LYS A 715 18.49 -6.05 11.39
CA LYS A 715 18.02 -4.75 11.89
C LYS A 715 19.21 -4.05 12.57
N PRO A 716 19.45 -2.76 12.26
CA PRO A 716 20.61 -2.02 12.76
C PRO A 716 20.65 -1.96 14.28
#